data_AF-A0A9Q1LWS7-F1
#
_entry.id   AF-A0A9Q1LWS7-F1
#
_cell.length_a   1.000
_cell.length_b   1.000
_cell.length_c   1.000
_cell.angle_alpha   90.00
_cell.angle_beta   90.00
_cell.angle_gamma   90.00
#
_symmetry.space_group_name_H-M   'P 1'
#
loop_
_entity.id
_entity.type
_entity.pdbx_description
1 polymer ?
#
loop_
_entity_poly.entity_id
_entity_poly.type
_entity_poly.pdbx_seq_one_letter_code
_entity_poly.pdbx_strand_id
1 'polypeptide(L)'
;MTIRQLLTLARRSRNLTTSQSLRRLSASYSAAAVAASSSTAPATGPPPPDAMIYDRLAEEVKHKIKCLENPDSRFLQFNSPHPTLTDHTPILTFPSTRVTTLPSGLRVATETNLAAKTATVGVFIDAGSRFETDETNGTAHFLEHMIFKGTEKRTSWEMEEEIENMGGHLNAYTSREQTAYYAKVLDKDVPVALDILADILQNSKFEEKKIERERDVILREMEEVEGQTEEVIFDHLHSTAFQYSPLGRTILGPAQNIKTITRSHLKDYISTHYTAPRMVIVASGPVKHEEFVDQVKKQFTKLSADPTTASELVAREPAVFTGSEVRVIDDDIPLAQFAVAFQGAPWTDPDTIPLMVMQSMLGTWNKNAGGAKHMGSSLAQSVGINELAESMMAFNTNYKDTGLFGVYAVAKPDCLSDLSYCIMREVSKLCYLVSDADVTRACNQLKSSLMLHIDGTSPVAEDIGRQLLTYGRRIPVTELFARIGAVDASTIKRVANRFIFDQDVALSAVGPIQDLPDYNWFRLECSQQQEEGEHIFRSRYPPVQVSNNVTLPDFVLHNVELYADRLAFVDANNSKGYTYGEVARDIRRFAKALRSLGLRKGKVVLVVLPNVPEYAIVALGIMAAACWGVFSGANPAAHSSEIMKQVESSNGKLIVSDLPTSHKARILPIKPNGVKDCGLPVIILGEEHVEGTIHWDELLEAADRANSRTDHLTNQEDEIVQQTDLCALPFSSGTTGLSKGVMLTHRNLVANLCSTLFSVSLIPFFHIYGITGICCATIRNKGEVVVMRRYELRAFLNALITHEVTFAPIVPPIIFALVKNLIVDEFDLQKLKLRSITTAAAPLAPEILNEFEKKFPDVQGQEAYGMTEHSCITLSHSDQHIAKRNSVGFIVPNLEVKFVDPDTGRSLPKNTPGEICVKSQCLHTGDIGYIDDAGDIFLVDRIKELIKYKGFQVAPAELAGILLRHPSVEDAAVVGLQFFQAAKIKAA
;
A
#
# COMPACT_ATOMS: atom_id res chain seq x y z
N MET A 1 37.84 -44.81 6.00
CA MET A 1 37.97 -44.58 7.45
C MET A 1 37.48 -43.16 7.73
N THR A 2 36.20 -42.86 7.53
CA THR A 2 35.04 -43.26 8.33
C THR A 2 35.06 -42.63 9.73
N ILE A 3 34.42 -41.46 9.83
CA ILE A 3 33.36 -41.12 10.80
C ILE A 3 33.34 -42.05 12.03
N ARG A 4 34.02 -41.67 13.11
CA ARG A 4 33.80 -42.23 14.47
C ARG A 4 34.55 -41.54 15.62
N GLN A 5 34.73 -40.21 15.62
CA GLN A 5 35.41 -39.54 16.75
C GLN A 5 34.85 -38.16 17.12
N LEU A 6 33.53 -38.06 17.32
CA LEU A 6 32.93 -36.89 18.00
C LEU A 6 31.88 -37.27 19.07
N LEU A 7 31.97 -38.49 19.60
CA LEU A 7 31.16 -38.98 20.71
C LEU A 7 32.03 -39.79 21.69
N THR A 8 32.88 -39.14 22.50
CA THR A 8 33.35 -39.63 23.82
C THR A 8 34.36 -38.67 24.47
N LEU A 9 33.90 -37.52 24.98
CA LEU A 9 34.63 -36.78 26.03
C LEU A 9 33.68 -36.43 27.18
N ALA A 10 32.98 -37.45 27.66
CA ALA A 10 32.34 -37.50 28.97
C ALA A 10 33.03 -38.59 29.79
N ARG A 11 34.14 -38.25 30.50
CA ARG A 11 34.60 -38.91 31.74
C ARG A 11 35.88 -38.28 32.29
N ARG A 12 35.66 -37.46 33.33
CA ARG A 12 36.39 -37.36 34.61
C ARG A 12 37.93 -37.42 34.62
N SER A 13 38.48 -36.40 35.30
CA SER A 13 39.38 -36.50 36.47
C SER A 13 40.76 -35.88 36.28
N ARG A 14 40.97 -34.71 36.89
CA ARG A 14 42.10 -34.46 37.79
C ARG A 14 41.76 -33.34 38.80
N ASN A 15 41.59 -33.80 40.04
CA ASN A 15 41.43 -33.02 41.28
C ASN A 15 42.78 -32.54 41.84
N LEU A 16 42.68 -31.60 42.80
CA LEU A 16 43.47 -31.37 44.05
C LEU A 16 43.88 -29.88 44.11
N THR A 17 43.56 -29.05 45.12
CA THR A 17 43.24 -29.17 46.58
C THR A 17 42.61 -27.81 47.02
N THR A 18 41.79 -27.61 48.06
CA THR A 18 41.86 -28.05 49.48
C THR A 18 40.50 -27.85 50.20
N SER A 19 40.00 -28.93 50.83
CA SER A 19 39.43 -29.06 52.20
C SER A 19 38.72 -27.89 52.93
N GLN A 20 37.42 -28.04 53.28
CA GLN A 20 36.96 -28.42 54.64
C GLN A 20 35.44 -28.73 54.76
N SER A 21 35.15 -29.70 55.64
CA SER A 21 33.92 -30.11 56.36
C SER A 21 32.66 -30.64 55.64
N LEU A 22 32.69 -31.97 55.49
CA LEU A 22 31.60 -32.94 55.35
C LEU A 22 30.54 -32.90 56.49
N ARG A 23 29.26 -33.15 56.14
CA ARG A 23 28.47 -34.23 56.74
C ARG A 23 27.35 -34.75 55.81
N ARG A 24 27.42 -36.07 55.63
CA ARG A 24 26.62 -37.13 54.94
C ARG A 24 25.08 -36.99 55.03
N LEU A 25 24.33 -37.27 53.94
CA LEU A 25 23.78 -38.58 53.46
C LEU A 25 22.91 -39.26 54.55
N SER A 26 21.70 -39.80 54.35
CA SER A 26 21.01 -40.34 53.17
C SER A 26 19.64 -40.90 53.62
N ALA A 27 18.80 -41.24 52.64
CA ALA A 27 17.88 -42.39 52.62
C ALA A 27 16.37 -42.15 52.81
N SER A 28 15.65 -43.13 52.26
CA SER A 28 14.34 -43.15 51.61
C SER A 28 13.21 -43.81 52.44
N TYR A 29 11.97 -43.63 51.94
CA TYR A 29 10.75 -44.48 52.04
C TYR A 29 9.59 -44.10 53.01
N SER A 30 8.40 -44.06 52.38
CA SER A 30 7.01 -44.43 52.75
C SER A 30 6.26 -43.86 53.97
N ALA A 31 5.11 -43.24 53.62
CA ALA A 31 3.74 -43.36 54.16
C ALA A 31 3.46 -43.42 55.68
N ALA A 32 2.74 -42.41 56.20
CA ALA A 32 1.49 -42.56 56.97
C ALA A 32 0.93 -41.21 57.49
N ALA A 33 -0.40 -41.05 57.34
CA ALA A 33 -1.40 -40.40 58.19
C ALA A 33 -1.15 -39.03 58.90
N VAL A 34 -1.98 -38.05 58.49
CA VAL A 34 -2.81 -37.09 59.26
C VAL A 34 -2.28 -36.54 60.59
N ALA A 35 -2.05 -35.23 60.65
CA ALA A 35 -2.43 -34.40 61.79
C ALA A 35 -2.81 -32.99 61.31
N ALA A 36 -4.04 -32.59 61.61
CA ALA A 36 -4.57 -31.26 61.34
C ALA A 36 -3.80 -30.20 62.14
N SER A 37 -3.33 -29.16 61.46
CA SER A 37 -3.11 -27.86 62.09
C SER A 37 -3.57 -26.75 61.14
N SER A 38 -4.55 -26.02 61.64
CA SER A 38 -5.08 -24.80 61.06
C SER A 38 -3.97 -23.77 60.82
N SER A 39 -3.69 -23.47 59.56
CA SER A 39 -3.13 -22.18 59.19
C SER A 39 -3.80 -21.72 57.90
N THR A 40 -4.31 -20.51 57.96
CA THR A 40 -4.98 -19.78 56.88
C THR A 40 -4.13 -19.76 55.61
N ALA A 41 -4.66 -20.33 54.53
CA ALA A 41 -4.09 -20.17 53.19
C ALA A 41 -4.10 -18.68 52.82
N PRO A 42 -2.97 -18.08 52.38
CA PRO A 42 -3.01 -16.79 51.74
C PRO A 42 -3.78 -16.93 50.42
N ALA A 43 -4.64 -15.97 50.11
CA ALA A 43 -5.27 -15.85 48.80
C ALA A 43 -4.19 -15.98 47.71
N THR A 44 -4.34 -16.97 46.84
CA THR A 44 -3.44 -17.22 45.71
C THR A 44 -3.58 -16.07 44.72
N GLY A 45 -2.71 -15.06 44.84
CA GLY A 45 -2.52 -14.06 43.80
C GLY A 45 -1.95 -14.71 42.53
N PRO A 46 -2.04 -14.02 41.37
CA PRO A 46 -1.45 -14.52 40.14
C PRO A 46 0.04 -14.83 40.35
N PRO A 47 0.55 -15.91 39.74
CA PRO A 47 1.95 -16.27 39.86
C PRO A 47 2.84 -15.13 39.33
N PRO A 48 4.02 -14.92 39.91
CA PRO A 48 4.93 -13.88 39.41
C PRO A 48 5.40 -14.22 37.98
N PRO A 49 5.79 -13.23 37.17
CA PRO A 49 6.15 -13.44 35.75
C PRO A 49 7.32 -14.40 35.52
N ASP A 50 8.08 -14.76 36.57
CA ASP A 50 9.17 -15.74 36.51
C ASP A 50 8.71 -17.18 36.79
N ALA A 51 7.50 -17.38 37.32
CA ALA A 51 6.98 -18.68 37.69
C ALA A 51 6.55 -19.52 36.48
N MET A 52 6.12 -18.89 35.38
CA MET A 52 5.70 -19.56 34.16
C MET A 52 6.76 -19.43 33.05
N ILE A 53 6.90 -20.45 32.20
CA ILE A 53 7.87 -20.45 31.10
C ILE A 53 7.48 -19.42 30.03
N TYR A 54 6.19 -19.32 29.70
CA TYR A 54 5.70 -18.35 28.71
C TYR A 54 5.83 -16.90 29.19
N ASP A 55 5.64 -16.63 30.48
CA ASP A 55 5.81 -15.29 31.05
C ASP A 55 7.27 -14.85 31.02
N ARG A 56 8.21 -15.76 31.31
CA ARG A 56 9.65 -15.50 31.16
C ARG A 56 10.03 -15.20 29.72
N LEU A 57 9.50 -15.96 28.76
CA LEU A 57 9.73 -15.71 27.34
C LEU A 57 9.11 -14.38 26.89
N ALA A 58 7.90 -14.06 27.36
CA ALA A 58 7.23 -12.80 27.04
C ALA A 58 7.99 -11.61 27.63
N GLU A 59 8.49 -11.69 28.86
CA GLU A 59 9.32 -10.65 29.47
C GLU A 59 10.67 -10.52 28.79
N GLU A 60 11.30 -11.61 28.36
CA GLU A 60 12.55 -11.57 27.58
C GLU A 60 12.34 -10.84 26.23
N VAL A 61 11.23 -11.12 25.53
CA VAL A 61 10.87 -10.45 24.27
C VAL A 61 10.55 -8.97 24.52
N LYS A 62 9.73 -8.64 25.53
CA LYS A 62 9.40 -7.24 25.89
C LYS A 62 10.65 -6.45 26.26
N HIS A 63 11.55 -7.04 27.04
CA HIS A 63 12.82 -6.43 27.41
C HIS A 63 13.67 -6.13 26.16
N LYS A 64 13.76 -7.09 25.23
CA LYS A 64 14.49 -6.91 23.98
C LYS A 64 13.89 -5.80 23.09
N ILE A 65 12.57 -5.72 22.98
CA ILE A 65 11.87 -4.64 22.25
C ILE A 65 12.16 -3.28 22.90
N LYS A 66 12.06 -3.18 24.23
CA LYS A 66 12.35 -1.94 24.97
C LYS A 66 13.79 -1.47 24.79
N CYS A 67 14.75 -2.39 24.72
CA CYS A 67 16.13 -2.05 24.38
C CYS A 67 16.31 -1.55 22.93
N LEU A 68 15.40 -1.92 22.02
CA LEU A 68 15.46 -1.58 20.60
C LEU A 68 14.79 -0.22 20.27
N GLU A 69 13.85 0.25 21.11
CA GLU A 69 13.09 1.49 20.90
C GLU A 69 13.93 2.76 20.87
N ASN A 70 15.08 2.79 21.55
CA ASN A 70 15.90 4.00 21.71
C ASN A 70 17.23 3.87 20.94
N PRO A 71 17.25 4.12 19.62
CA PRO A 71 18.48 4.10 18.85
C PRO A 71 19.39 5.27 19.24
N ASP A 72 20.70 5.04 19.26
CA ASP A 72 21.68 6.11 19.47
C ASP A 72 21.83 6.92 18.17
N SER A 73 21.42 8.19 18.24
CA SER A 73 21.41 9.14 17.12
C SER A 73 22.74 9.26 16.38
N ARG A 74 23.88 8.97 17.05
CA ARG A 74 25.21 8.99 16.40
C ARG A 74 25.33 7.98 15.26
N PHE A 75 24.60 6.87 15.31
CA PHE A 75 24.61 5.85 14.26
C PHE A 75 23.65 6.19 13.11
N LEU A 76 22.73 7.14 13.30
CA LEU A 76 21.74 7.58 12.30
C LEU A 76 22.15 8.87 11.59
N GLN A 77 23.27 9.49 11.97
CA GLN A 77 23.69 10.82 11.48
C GLN A 77 23.87 10.91 9.95
N PHE A 78 24.38 9.84 9.30
CA PHE A 78 24.76 9.87 7.88
C PHE A 78 23.85 9.03 6.98
N ASN A 79 23.07 8.11 7.55
CA ASN A 79 22.27 7.16 6.79
C ASN A 79 20.87 7.72 6.56
N SER A 80 20.47 7.83 5.30
CA SER A 80 19.09 8.16 4.90
C SER A 80 18.52 7.02 4.07
N PRO A 81 17.32 6.50 4.40
CA PRO A 81 16.62 5.55 3.53
C PRO A 81 16.03 6.21 2.27
N HIS A 82 15.94 7.55 2.27
CA HIS A 82 15.44 8.32 1.15
C HIS A 82 16.59 8.71 0.20
N PRO A 83 16.52 8.30 -1.08
CA PRO A 83 17.55 8.60 -2.05
C PRO A 83 17.54 10.09 -2.39
N THR A 84 18.71 10.66 -2.61
CA THR A 84 18.90 12.04 -3.07
C THR A 84 19.87 12.06 -4.24
N LEU A 85 19.75 13.08 -5.09
CA LEU A 85 20.73 13.31 -6.16
C LEU A 85 22.01 13.88 -5.54
N THR A 86 23.13 13.20 -5.76
CA THR A 86 24.44 13.61 -5.27
C THR A 86 25.34 14.06 -6.43
N ASP A 87 26.13 15.11 -6.17
CA ASP A 87 27.17 15.56 -7.08
C ASP A 87 28.47 14.77 -6.82
N HIS A 88 28.90 14.03 -7.85
CA HIS A 88 30.13 13.22 -7.80
C HIS A 88 31.28 13.87 -8.56
N THR A 89 31.10 15.04 -9.17
CA THR A 89 32.12 15.73 -9.98
C THR A 89 33.51 15.76 -9.33
N PRO A 90 33.66 15.98 -8.00
CA PRO A 90 34.98 15.97 -7.35
C PRO A 90 35.77 14.66 -7.44
N ILE A 91 35.10 13.52 -7.60
CA ILE A 91 35.74 12.18 -7.64
C ILE A 91 35.84 11.60 -9.05
N LEU A 92 35.24 12.24 -10.06
CA LEU A 92 35.19 11.75 -11.44
C LEU A 92 36.42 12.17 -12.27
N THR A 93 37.61 12.11 -11.69
CA THR A 93 38.87 12.39 -12.38
C THR A 93 39.49 11.09 -12.90
N PHE A 94 39.46 10.90 -14.21
CA PHE A 94 40.05 9.74 -14.90
C PHE A 94 41.17 10.18 -15.85
N PRO A 95 42.14 9.30 -16.14
CA PRO A 95 43.12 9.58 -17.19
C PRO A 95 42.42 9.81 -18.54
N SER A 96 42.94 10.72 -19.35
CA SER A 96 42.35 11.01 -20.67
C SER A 96 42.51 9.81 -21.60
N THR A 97 41.41 9.33 -22.18
CA THR A 97 41.46 8.35 -23.28
C THR A 97 41.90 9.06 -24.56
N ARG A 98 43.12 8.76 -25.02
CA ARG A 98 43.66 9.30 -26.28
C ARG A 98 43.33 8.37 -27.43
N VAL A 99 42.84 8.93 -28.55
CA VAL A 99 42.46 8.18 -29.75
C VAL A 99 43.18 8.75 -30.95
N THR A 100 43.85 7.89 -31.71
CA THR A 100 44.48 8.22 -33.00
C THR A 100 43.87 7.34 -34.08
N THR A 101 43.49 7.94 -35.21
CA THR A 101 43.03 7.18 -36.39
C THR A 101 44.16 7.15 -37.41
N LEU A 102 44.61 5.94 -37.77
CA LEU A 102 45.64 5.76 -38.78
C LEU A 102 45.07 6.02 -40.20
N PRO A 103 45.92 6.32 -41.20
CA PRO A 103 45.46 6.51 -42.58
C PRO A 103 44.70 5.32 -43.18
N SER A 104 44.90 4.11 -42.64
CA SER A 104 44.16 2.90 -43.00
C SER A 104 42.71 2.88 -42.48
N GLY A 105 42.31 3.85 -41.64
CA GLY A 105 41.03 3.85 -40.92
C GLY A 105 41.08 3.12 -39.58
N LEU A 106 42.18 2.41 -39.27
CA LEU A 106 42.36 1.70 -37.99
C LEU A 106 42.43 2.70 -36.83
N ARG A 107 41.60 2.49 -35.81
CA ARG A 107 41.57 3.33 -34.60
C ARG A 107 42.45 2.73 -33.52
N VAL A 108 43.24 3.56 -32.87
CA VAL A 108 44.11 3.19 -31.75
C VAL A 108 43.75 4.04 -30.55
N ALA A 109 43.33 3.41 -29.45
CA ALA A 109 42.90 4.09 -28.24
C ALA A 109 43.71 3.63 -27.03
N THR A 110 44.11 4.57 -26.19
CA THR A 110 44.83 4.24 -24.95
C THR A 110 44.36 5.05 -23.76
N GLU A 111 44.26 4.39 -22.61
CA GLU A 111 44.15 5.06 -21.31
C GLU A 111 45.41 4.78 -20.47
N THR A 112 46.22 5.83 -20.30
CA THR A 112 47.54 5.70 -19.66
C THR A 112 47.43 5.80 -18.14
N ASN A 113 47.80 4.74 -17.45
CA ASN A 113 48.04 4.72 -16.00
C ASN A 113 49.43 4.13 -15.72
N LEU A 114 50.45 5.00 -15.65
CA LEU A 114 51.85 4.59 -15.44
C LEU A 114 52.14 4.05 -14.03
N ALA A 115 51.22 4.24 -13.07
CA ALA A 115 51.37 3.71 -11.73
C ALA A 115 51.05 2.20 -11.66
N ALA A 116 50.19 1.71 -12.56
CA ALA A 116 49.85 0.29 -12.66
C ALA A 116 51.05 -0.54 -13.13
N LYS A 117 51.03 -1.84 -12.81
CA LYS A 117 52.08 -2.82 -13.20
C LYS A 117 51.62 -3.85 -14.22
N THR A 118 50.32 -3.85 -14.52
CA THR A 118 49.69 -4.72 -15.52
C THR A 118 48.98 -3.86 -16.55
N ALA A 119 48.94 -4.35 -17.79
CA ALA A 119 48.23 -3.75 -18.90
C ALA A 119 47.27 -4.76 -19.52
N THR A 120 46.19 -4.26 -20.12
CA THR A 120 45.38 -5.04 -21.05
C THR A 120 45.47 -4.41 -22.42
N VAL A 121 45.78 -5.23 -23.42
CA VAL A 121 45.80 -4.84 -24.84
C VAL A 121 44.76 -5.68 -25.56
N GLY A 122 43.95 -5.07 -26.43
CA GLY A 122 42.92 -5.81 -27.15
C GLY A 122 42.61 -5.22 -28.51
N VAL A 123 42.03 -6.07 -29.35
CA VAL A 123 41.49 -5.74 -30.66
C VAL A 123 40.00 -6.03 -30.62
N PHE A 124 39.21 -4.97 -30.81
CA PHE A 124 37.76 -5.08 -30.91
C PHE A 124 37.38 -4.87 -32.36
N ILE A 125 36.64 -5.81 -32.90
CA ILE A 125 36.27 -5.88 -34.31
C ILE A 125 34.76 -5.77 -34.38
N ASP A 126 34.30 -4.88 -35.23
CA ASP A 126 32.90 -4.67 -35.54
C ASP A 126 32.38 -5.78 -36.48
N ALA A 127 32.44 -7.03 -36.03
CA ALA A 127 32.06 -8.25 -36.74
C ALA A 127 31.42 -9.24 -35.74
N GLY A 128 30.66 -10.22 -36.23
CA GLY A 128 29.90 -11.15 -35.38
C GLY A 128 28.84 -11.91 -36.19
N SER A 129 28.03 -12.72 -35.52
CA SER A 129 27.04 -13.60 -36.18
C SER A 129 25.98 -12.86 -37.01
N ARG A 130 25.71 -11.58 -36.71
CA ARG A 130 24.80 -10.73 -37.50
C ARG A 130 25.31 -10.53 -38.94
N PHE A 131 26.63 -10.50 -39.14
CA PHE A 131 27.21 -10.20 -40.46
C PHE A 131 27.52 -11.46 -41.28
N GLU A 132 27.05 -12.63 -40.81
CA GLU A 132 27.14 -13.90 -41.53
C GLU A 132 26.02 -14.06 -42.55
N THR A 133 26.18 -15.04 -43.43
CA THR A 133 25.12 -15.55 -44.32
C THR A 133 24.45 -16.77 -43.69
N ASP A 134 23.26 -17.15 -44.18
CA ASP A 134 22.55 -18.34 -43.68
C ASP A 134 23.37 -19.63 -43.91
N GLU A 135 24.15 -19.67 -45.00
CA GLU A 135 25.01 -20.81 -45.34
C GLU A 135 26.26 -20.89 -44.46
N THR A 136 26.73 -19.75 -43.94
CA THR A 136 27.97 -19.65 -43.17
C THR A 136 27.73 -19.31 -41.70
N ASN A 137 26.50 -19.49 -41.19
CA ASN A 137 26.22 -19.19 -39.78
C ASN A 137 26.99 -20.13 -38.84
N GLY A 138 27.69 -19.54 -37.87
CA GLY A 138 28.64 -20.21 -36.97
C GLY A 138 30.11 -20.01 -37.33
N THR A 139 30.41 -19.27 -38.40
CA THR A 139 31.79 -18.99 -38.85
C THR A 139 32.54 -18.07 -37.87
N ALA A 140 31.87 -17.11 -37.26
CA ALA A 140 32.47 -16.18 -36.30
C ALA A 140 32.94 -16.91 -35.03
N HIS A 141 32.08 -17.77 -34.47
CA HIS A 141 32.42 -18.63 -33.34
C HIS A 141 33.51 -19.65 -33.72
N PHE A 142 33.38 -20.30 -34.89
CA PHE A 142 34.41 -21.22 -35.37
C PHE A 142 35.77 -20.54 -35.55
N LEU A 143 35.76 -19.31 -36.06
CA LEU A 143 36.97 -18.51 -36.25
C LEU A 143 37.65 -18.20 -34.91
N GLU A 144 36.88 -17.85 -33.88
CA GLU A 144 37.39 -17.64 -32.53
C GLU A 144 38.21 -18.84 -32.02
N HIS A 145 37.68 -20.06 -32.15
CA HIS A 145 38.39 -21.28 -31.78
C HIS A 145 39.65 -21.50 -32.62
N MET A 146 39.56 -21.21 -33.92
CA MET A 146 40.64 -21.48 -34.86
C MET A 146 41.77 -20.48 -34.80
N ILE A 147 41.52 -19.23 -34.39
CA ILE A 147 42.50 -18.15 -34.53
C ILE A 147 43.73 -18.36 -33.63
N PHE A 148 43.55 -19.04 -32.48
CA PHE A 148 44.62 -19.38 -31.54
C PHE A 148 45.39 -20.64 -31.93
N LYS A 149 45.01 -21.34 -33.01
CA LYS A 149 45.59 -22.65 -33.36
C LYS A 149 46.85 -22.54 -34.22
N GLY A 150 47.50 -21.37 -34.22
CA GLY A 150 48.80 -21.14 -34.82
C GLY A 150 48.78 -20.16 -35.99
N THR A 151 49.94 -19.55 -36.25
CA THR A 151 50.19 -18.62 -37.34
C THR A 151 51.23 -19.21 -38.31
N GLU A 152 51.58 -18.48 -39.36
CA GLU A 152 52.72 -18.82 -40.21
C GLU A 152 54.06 -18.71 -39.46
N LYS A 153 54.13 -17.84 -38.45
CA LYS A 153 55.35 -17.54 -37.68
C LYS A 153 55.51 -18.45 -36.45
N ARG A 154 54.40 -18.88 -35.84
CA ARG A 154 54.38 -19.61 -34.57
C ARG A 154 53.39 -20.77 -34.63
N THR A 155 53.79 -21.92 -34.08
CA THR A 155 52.85 -23.02 -33.81
C THR A 155 51.91 -22.66 -32.65
N SER A 156 50.80 -23.39 -32.51
CA SER A 156 49.87 -23.20 -31.38
C SER A 156 50.57 -23.40 -30.03
N TRP A 157 51.42 -24.42 -29.93
CA TRP A 157 52.20 -24.70 -28.72
C TRP A 157 53.17 -23.57 -28.37
N GLU A 158 53.95 -23.10 -29.35
CA GLU A 158 54.90 -22.00 -29.11
C GLU A 158 54.19 -20.71 -28.70
N MET A 159 53.01 -20.44 -29.26
CA MET A 159 52.19 -19.28 -28.88
C MET A 159 51.67 -19.39 -27.45
N GLU A 160 51.10 -20.54 -27.08
CA GLU A 160 50.62 -20.80 -25.71
C GLU A 160 51.78 -20.71 -24.71
N GLU A 161 52.93 -21.33 -25.03
CA GLU A 161 54.14 -21.28 -24.22
C GLU A 161 54.69 -19.85 -24.09
N GLU A 162 54.68 -19.04 -25.16
CA GLU A 162 55.12 -17.63 -25.12
C GLU A 162 54.22 -16.78 -24.22
N ILE A 163 52.89 -16.95 -24.30
CA ILE A 163 51.92 -16.26 -23.44
C ILE A 163 52.10 -16.66 -21.96
N GLU A 164 52.15 -17.95 -21.66
CA GLU A 164 52.29 -18.48 -20.30
C GLU A 164 53.64 -18.11 -19.68
N ASN A 165 54.73 -18.15 -20.46
CA ASN A 165 56.08 -17.87 -19.96
C ASN A 165 56.27 -16.39 -19.55
N MET A 166 55.52 -15.46 -20.16
CA MET A 166 55.46 -14.06 -19.69
C MET A 166 54.41 -13.83 -18.59
N GLY A 167 53.71 -14.88 -18.14
CA GLY A 167 52.63 -14.80 -17.15
C GLY A 167 51.39 -14.05 -17.67
N GLY A 168 51.25 -13.96 -18.98
CA GLY A 168 50.13 -13.33 -19.64
C GLY A 168 48.93 -14.27 -19.76
N HIS A 169 47.77 -13.69 -20.04
CA HIS A 169 46.58 -14.45 -20.39
C HIS A 169 45.92 -13.83 -21.61
N LEU A 170 45.70 -14.64 -22.63
CA LEU A 170 45.06 -14.28 -23.89
C LEU A 170 43.68 -14.91 -23.94
N ASN A 171 42.67 -14.16 -24.37
CA ASN A 171 41.32 -14.68 -24.54
C ASN A 171 40.60 -13.99 -25.70
N ALA A 172 39.51 -14.60 -26.13
CA ALA A 172 38.57 -14.02 -27.08
C ALA A 172 37.14 -14.24 -26.63
N TYR A 173 36.23 -13.49 -27.24
CA TYR A 173 34.81 -13.84 -27.28
C TYR A 173 34.16 -13.19 -28.50
N THR A 174 33.11 -13.84 -28.99
CA THR A 174 32.29 -13.38 -30.11
C THR A 174 30.87 -13.15 -29.65
N SER A 175 30.32 -12.00 -30.03
CA SER A 175 28.92 -11.65 -29.89
C SER A 175 28.27 -11.52 -31.28
N ARG A 176 27.04 -11.04 -31.31
CA ARG A 176 26.28 -10.87 -32.56
C ARG A 176 26.81 -9.75 -33.43
N GLU A 177 27.33 -8.68 -32.84
CA GLU A 177 27.86 -7.51 -33.58
C GLU A 177 29.33 -7.20 -33.32
N GLN A 178 29.95 -7.84 -32.33
CA GLN A 178 31.32 -7.53 -31.90
C GLN A 178 32.10 -8.81 -31.58
N THR A 179 33.36 -8.83 -31.98
CA THR A 179 34.34 -9.85 -31.57
C THR A 179 35.52 -9.15 -30.91
N ALA A 180 35.97 -9.68 -29.77
CA ALA A 180 37.09 -9.13 -29.03
C ALA A 180 38.20 -10.17 -28.88
N TYR A 181 39.44 -9.76 -29.15
CA TYR A 181 40.65 -10.53 -28.87
C TYR A 181 41.54 -9.71 -27.97
N TYR A 182 41.82 -10.16 -26.75
CA TYR A 182 42.57 -9.37 -25.79
C TYR A 182 43.56 -10.18 -24.97
N ALA A 183 44.63 -9.53 -24.53
CA ALA A 183 45.69 -10.08 -23.71
C ALA A 183 45.91 -9.21 -22.46
N LYS A 184 45.96 -9.86 -21.29
CA LYS A 184 46.37 -9.26 -20.01
C LYS A 184 47.83 -9.63 -19.77
N VAL A 185 48.69 -8.64 -19.61
CA VAL A 185 50.15 -8.82 -19.49
C VAL A 185 50.78 -7.85 -18.50
N LEU A 186 52.03 -8.09 -18.15
CA LEU A 186 52.86 -7.14 -17.40
C LEU A 186 53.31 -5.98 -18.28
N ASP A 187 53.71 -4.88 -17.64
CA ASP A 187 54.11 -3.63 -18.29
C ASP A 187 55.17 -3.78 -19.40
N LYS A 188 56.19 -4.61 -19.16
CA LYS A 188 57.29 -4.86 -20.10
C LYS A 188 56.89 -5.69 -21.32
N ASP A 189 55.84 -6.49 -21.19
CA ASP A 189 55.46 -7.50 -22.17
C ASP A 189 54.34 -7.01 -23.12
N VAL A 190 53.87 -5.78 -22.93
CA VAL A 190 52.91 -5.09 -23.83
C VAL A 190 53.31 -5.18 -25.32
N PRO A 191 54.58 -4.92 -25.72
CA PRO A 191 54.97 -5.02 -27.12
C PRO A 191 54.89 -6.45 -27.68
N VAL A 192 55.13 -7.46 -26.83
CA VAL A 192 55.07 -8.88 -27.18
C VAL A 192 53.60 -9.29 -27.37
N ALA A 193 52.73 -8.88 -26.44
CA ALA A 193 51.29 -9.12 -26.55
C ALA A 193 50.69 -8.51 -27.83
N LEU A 194 51.11 -7.29 -28.19
CA LEU A 194 50.67 -6.64 -29.43
C LEU A 194 51.19 -7.37 -30.68
N ASP A 195 52.44 -7.84 -30.69
CA ASP A 195 52.98 -8.66 -31.79
C ASP A 195 52.17 -9.96 -31.97
N ILE A 196 51.83 -10.64 -30.87
CA ILE A 196 51.04 -11.86 -30.89
C ILE A 196 49.64 -11.59 -31.44
N LEU A 197 48.94 -10.55 -30.95
CA LEU A 197 47.61 -10.16 -31.46
C LEU A 197 47.66 -9.80 -32.95
N ALA A 198 48.67 -9.03 -33.38
CA ALA A 198 48.84 -8.65 -34.78
C ALA A 198 49.10 -9.87 -35.68
N ASP A 199 49.89 -10.84 -35.20
CA ASP A 199 50.23 -12.05 -35.94
C ASP A 199 49.03 -13.00 -36.04
N ILE A 200 48.28 -13.20 -34.95
CA ILE A 200 47.05 -14.00 -34.89
C ILE A 200 46.02 -13.48 -35.88
N LEU A 201 45.83 -12.17 -35.98
CA LEU A 201 44.79 -11.59 -36.83
C LEU A 201 45.16 -11.52 -38.32
N GLN A 202 46.45 -11.49 -38.67
CA GLN A 202 46.89 -11.29 -40.06
C GLN A 202 47.46 -12.55 -40.71
N ASN A 203 48.16 -13.40 -39.96
CA ASN A 203 48.90 -14.55 -40.49
C ASN A 203 48.41 -15.88 -39.90
N SER A 204 47.13 -15.98 -39.51
CA SER A 204 46.55 -17.21 -38.95
C SER A 204 46.59 -18.36 -39.97
N LYS A 205 47.01 -19.55 -39.53
CA LYS A 205 47.16 -20.72 -40.38
C LYS A 205 46.09 -21.77 -40.07
N PHE A 206 45.09 -21.84 -40.94
CA PHE A 206 44.04 -22.85 -40.87
C PHE A 206 44.47 -24.17 -41.50
N GLU A 207 44.80 -25.17 -40.68
CA GLU A 207 45.12 -26.53 -41.12
C GLU A 207 43.89 -27.45 -41.03
N GLU A 208 43.65 -28.27 -42.05
CA GLU A 208 42.44 -29.11 -42.12
C GLU A 208 42.29 -30.03 -40.90
N LYS A 209 43.39 -30.65 -40.45
CA LYS A 209 43.40 -31.50 -39.27
C LYS A 209 43.01 -30.77 -37.99
N LYS A 210 43.29 -29.46 -37.90
CA LYS A 210 42.93 -28.64 -36.74
C LYS A 210 41.46 -28.20 -36.82
N ILE A 211 40.99 -27.86 -38.02
CA ILE A 211 39.56 -27.59 -38.28
C ILE A 211 38.71 -28.78 -37.86
N GLU A 212 39.05 -30.01 -38.29
CA GLU A 212 38.31 -31.21 -37.90
C GLU A 212 38.24 -31.41 -36.38
N ARG A 213 39.35 -31.15 -35.68
CA ARG A 213 39.42 -31.27 -34.22
C ARG A 213 38.59 -30.20 -33.51
N GLU A 214 38.72 -28.94 -33.92
CA GLU A 214 37.94 -27.86 -33.31
C GLU A 214 36.45 -28.00 -33.62
N ARG A 215 36.09 -28.56 -34.78
CA ARG A 215 34.69 -28.89 -35.08
C ARG A 215 34.11 -29.88 -34.06
N ASP A 216 34.84 -30.94 -33.73
CA ASP A 216 34.39 -31.90 -32.71
C ASP A 216 34.27 -31.25 -31.33
N VAL A 217 35.12 -30.28 -31.00
CA VAL A 217 35.05 -29.51 -29.73
C VAL A 217 33.81 -28.62 -29.73
N ILE A 218 33.58 -27.85 -30.80
CA ILE A 218 32.41 -26.96 -30.93
C ILE A 218 31.11 -27.76 -30.88
N LEU A 219 31.04 -28.92 -31.54
CA LEU A 219 29.85 -29.77 -31.49
C LEU A 219 29.55 -30.28 -30.06
N ARG A 220 30.57 -30.54 -29.24
CA ARG A 220 30.38 -30.90 -27.83
C ARG A 220 29.99 -29.71 -26.98
N GLU A 221 30.61 -28.55 -27.23
CA GLU A 221 30.24 -27.31 -26.56
C GLU A 221 28.78 -26.93 -26.83
N MET A 222 28.30 -27.13 -28.07
CA MET A 222 26.88 -26.98 -28.39
C MET A 222 26.00 -27.89 -27.52
N GLU A 223 26.38 -29.14 -27.31
CA GLU A 223 25.65 -30.06 -26.41
C GLU A 223 25.71 -29.61 -24.93
N GLU A 224 26.80 -28.99 -24.50
CA GLU A 224 26.98 -28.49 -23.14
C GLU A 224 26.19 -27.19 -22.87
N VAL A 225 26.09 -26.31 -23.87
CA VAL A 225 25.35 -25.04 -23.79
C VAL A 225 23.85 -25.28 -23.66
N GLU A 226 23.31 -26.35 -24.25
CA GLU A 226 21.91 -26.76 -24.04
C GLU A 226 21.59 -27.06 -22.56
N GLY A 227 22.61 -27.39 -21.75
CA GLY A 227 22.47 -27.54 -20.31
C GLY A 227 22.30 -26.20 -19.55
N GLN A 228 22.59 -25.07 -20.19
CA GLN A 228 22.44 -23.72 -19.65
C GLN A 228 21.18 -23.06 -20.21
N THR A 229 20.04 -23.38 -19.59
CA THR A 229 18.72 -22.96 -20.09
C THR A 229 18.55 -21.44 -20.23
N GLU A 230 19.27 -20.62 -19.47
CA GLU A 230 19.21 -19.15 -19.61
C GLU A 230 19.67 -18.69 -21.00
N GLU A 231 20.81 -19.17 -21.48
CA GLU A 231 21.32 -18.85 -22.83
C GLU A 231 20.37 -19.37 -23.92
N VAL A 232 19.83 -20.58 -23.74
CA VAL A 232 18.82 -21.16 -24.65
C VAL A 232 17.56 -20.29 -24.72
N ILE A 233 17.07 -19.78 -23.58
CA ILE A 233 15.92 -18.87 -23.52
C ILE A 233 16.21 -17.60 -24.31
N PHE A 234 17.39 -17.00 -24.15
CA PHE A 234 17.76 -15.78 -24.87
C PHE A 234 17.99 -16.03 -26.36
N ASP A 235 18.56 -17.16 -26.77
CA ASP A 235 18.70 -17.49 -28.19
C ASP A 235 17.33 -17.75 -28.85
N HIS A 236 16.43 -18.44 -28.17
CA HIS A 236 15.04 -18.57 -28.59
C HIS A 236 14.31 -17.22 -28.62
N LEU A 237 14.53 -16.36 -27.62
CA LEU A 237 13.93 -15.03 -27.56
C LEU A 237 14.35 -14.18 -28.75
N HIS A 238 15.64 -14.16 -29.09
CA HIS A 238 16.08 -13.37 -30.23
C HIS A 238 15.67 -13.98 -31.58
N SER A 239 15.70 -15.30 -31.71
CA SER A 239 15.26 -15.95 -32.96
C SER A 239 13.76 -15.72 -33.21
N THR A 240 12.94 -15.68 -32.16
CA THR A 240 11.52 -15.32 -32.28
C THR A 240 11.28 -13.81 -32.38
N ALA A 241 12.04 -12.96 -31.68
CA ALA A 241 11.87 -11.52 -31.75
C ALA A 241 12.37 -10.91 -33.06
N PHE A 242 13.38 -11.50 -33.70
CA PHE A 242 14.03 -10.99 -34.91
C PHE A 242 13.94 -11.97 -36.06
N GLN A 243 12.78 -12.61 -36.22
CA GLN A 243 12.52 -13.61 -37.25
C GLN A 243 12.85 -13.09 -38.64
N TYR A 244 13.44 -13.95 -39.48
CA TYR A 244 13.83 -13.63 -40.86
C TYR A 244 14.83 -12.46 -41.00
N SER A 245 15.48 -12.05 -39.92
CA SER A 245 16.53 -11.03 -39.94
C SER A 245 17.85 -11.59 -39.40
N PRO A 246 19.00 -10.98 -39.74
CA PRO A 246 20.30 -11.49 -39.31
C PRO A 246 20.49 -11.60 -37.79
N LEU A 247 19.79 -10.76 -37.00
CA LEU A 247 19.82 -10.83 -35.53
C LEU A 247 19.07 -12.04 -34.97
N GLY A 248 18.24 -12.74 -35.75
CA GLY A 248 17.56 -13.95 -35.31
C GLY A 248 18.48 -15.17 -35.20
N ARG A 249 19.67 -15.13 -35.82
CA ARG A 249 20.63 -16.24 -35.83
C ARG A 249 21.34 -16.38 -34.48
N THR A 250 21.59 -17.60 -34.06
CA THR A 250 22.42 -17.88 -32.88
C THR A 250 23.90 -17.66 -33.23
N ILE A 251 24.72 -17.47 -32.19
CA ILE A 251 26.16 -17.23 -32.35
C ILE A 251 26.87 -18.52 -32.80
N LEU A 252 26.48 -19.66 -32.22
CA LEU A 252 27.04 -20.98 -32.53
C LEU A 252 26.64 -21.45 -33.94
N GLY A 253 25.42 -21.12 -34.37
CA GLY A 253 24.84 -21.59 -35.62
C GLY A 253 24.42 -23.08 -35.61
N PRO A 254 23.75 -23.56 -36.66
CA PRO A 254 23.26 -24.95 -36.73
C PRO A 254 24.39 -25.97 -36.84
N ALA A 255 24.22 -27.13 -36.19
CA ALA A 255 25.20 -28.23 -36.27
C ALA A 255 25.45 -28.73 -37.71
N GLN A 256 24.44 -28.64 -38.59
CA GLN A 256 24.57 -28.96 -40.00
C GLN A 256 25.53 -27.99 -40.72
N ASN A 257 25.45 -26.69 -40.41
CA ASN A 257 26.35 -25.69 -40.97
C ASN A 257 27.77 -25.90 -40.47
N ILE A 258 27.95 -26.10 -39.15
CA ILE A 258 29.27 -26.38 -38.53
C ILE A 258 29.99 -27.57 -39.20
N LYS A 259 29.24 -28.61 -39.60
CA LYS A 259 29.77 -29.77 -40.36
C LYS A 259 30.29 -29.42 -41.75
N THR A 260 29.85 -28.32 -42.34
CA THR A 260 30.21 -27.90 -43.71
C THR A 260 31.17 -26.72 -43.76
N ILE A 261 31.50 -26.09 -42.62
CA ILE A 261 32.47 -24.99 -42.56
C ILE A 261 33.85 -25.51 -42.97
N THR A 262 34.40 -24.93 -44.03
CA THR A 262 35.73 -25.26 -44.56
C THR A 262 36.73 -24.14 -44.33
N ARG A 263 38.01 -24.42 -44.58
CA ARG A 263 39.07 -23.41 -44.58
C ARG A 263 38.78 -22.20 -45.46
N SER A 264 38.11 -22.40 -46.60
CA SER A 264 37.81 -21.30 -47.54
C SER A 264 36.84 -20.30 -46.92
N HIS A 265 35.75 -20.78 -46.30
CA HIS A 265 34.77 -19.93 -45.61
C HIS A 265 35.41 -19.07 -44.51
N LEU A 266 36.32 -19.64 -43.71
CA LEU A 266 37.03 -18.90 -42.66
C LEU A 266 37.91 -17.77 -43.25
N LYS A 267 38.62 -18.04 -44.34
CA LYS A 267 39.45 -17.03 -45.01
C LYS A 267 38.60 -15.92 -45.63
N ASP A 268 37.50 -16.29 -46.27
CA ASP A 268 36.59 -15.35 -46.90
C ASP A 268 35.96 -14.42 -45.84
N TYR A 269 35.53 -14.98 -44.71
CA TYR A 269 35.02 -14.22 -43.57
C TYR A 269 36.05 -13.21 -43.03
N ILE A 270 37.29 -13.63 -42.78
CA ILE A 270 38.36 -12.72 -42.33
C ILE A 270 38.59 -11.62 -43.37
N SER A 271 38.70 -11.97 -44.65
CA SER A 271 38.98 -11.01 -45.71
C SER A 271 37.87 -9.96 -45.87
N THR A 272 36.63 -10.32 -45.60
CA THR A 272 35.45 -9.46 -45.75
C THR A 272 35.21 -8.61 -44.50
N HIS A 273 35.43 -9.17 -43.30
CA HIS A 273 34.99 -8.53 -42.04
C HIS A 273 36.13 -7.94 -41.21
N TYR A 274 37.35 -8.51 -41.26
CA TYR A 274 38.47 -8.05 -40.43
C TYR A 274 39.26 -6.95 -41.16
N THR A 275 38.55 -5.86 -41.46
CA THR A 275 39.07 -4.71 -42.21
C THR A 275 39.54 -3.61 -41.26
N ALA A 276 40.55 -2.84 -41.68
CA ALA A 276 41.12 -1.79 -40.84
C ALA A 276 40.08 -0.77 -40.30
N PRO A 277 39.10 -0.26 -41.09
CA PRO A 277 38.10 0.69 -40.59
C PRO A 277 37.15 0.12 -39.52
N ARG A 278 36.95 -1.20 -39.50
CA ARG A 278 36.07 -1.91 -38.55
C ARG A 278 36.77 -2.36 -37.27
N MET A 279 38.06 -2.06 -37.13
CA MET A 279 38.88 -2.50 -36.01
C MET A 279 39.26 -1.32 -35.11
N VAL A 280 39.33 -1.58 -33.82
CA VAL A 280 39.92 -0.68 -32.83
C VAL A 280 40.91 -1.44 -31.96
N ILE A 281 42.13 -0.93 -31.87
CA ILE A 281 43.18 -1.44 -31.00
C ILE A 281 43.16 -0.61 -29.72
N VAL A 282 43.03 -1.27 -28.58
CA VAL A 282 42.88 -0.63 -27.27
C VAL A 282 44.00 -1.08 -26.34
N ALA A 283 44.54 -0.15 -25.56
CA ALA A 283 45.39 -0.46 -24.42
C ALA A 283 45.03 0.34 -23.16
N SER A 284 44.93 -0.35 -22.03
CA SER A 284 44.72 0.26 -20.71
C SER A 284 45.79 -0.21 -19.72
N GLY A 285 46.40 0.72 -18.98
CA GLY A 285 47.46 0.44 -18.01
C GLY A 285 48.74 1.26 -18.25
N PRO A 286 49.94 0.75 -17.91
CA PRO A 286 51.22 1.47 -18.02
C PRO A 286 51.73 1.54 -19.47
N VAL A 287 50.89 2.09 -20.37
CA VAL A 287 51.14 2.19 -21.80
C VAL A 287 51.13 3.66 -22.23
N LYS A 288 52.19 4.10 -22.92
CA LYS A 288 52.27 5.44 -23.52
C LYS A 288 51.68 5.43 -24.92
N HIS A 289 50.80 6.40 -25.20
CA HIS A 289 50.06 6.47 -26.46
C HIS A 289 50.96 6.49 -27.70
N GLU A 290 51.93 7.41 -27.77
CA GLU A 290 52.79 7.56 -28.96
C GLU A 290 53.59 6.28 -29.28
N GLU A 291 54.21 5.69 -28.25
CA GLU A 291 54.98 4.44 -28.39
C GLU A 291 54.09 3.27 -28.84
N PHE A 292 52.84 3.21 -28.35
CA PHE A 292 51.87 2.18 -28.72
C PHE A 292 51.35 2.37 -30.15
N VAL A 293 51.00 3.60 -30.54
CA VAL A 293 50.56 3.93 -31.90
C VAL A 293 51.65 3.59 -32.92
N ASP A 294 52.91 3.90 -32.61
CA ASP A 294 54.05 3.58 -33.48
C ASP A 294 54.24 2.06 -33.65
N GLN A 295 53.98 1.26 -32.61
CA GLN A 295 54.02 -0.20 -32.70
C GLN A 295 52.86 -0.73 -33.55
N VAL A 296 51.63 -0.26 -33.30
CA VAL A 296 50.45 -0.63 -34.07
C VAL A 296 50.65 -0.33 -35.56
N LYS A 297 51.17 0.86 -35.89
CA LYS A 297 51.45 1.28 -37.27
C LYS A 297 52.46 0.37 -37.98
N LYS A 298 53.43 -0.20 -37.25
CA LYS A 298 54.44 -1.11 -37.81
C LYS A 298 53.93 -2.55 -37.96
N GLN A 299 53.04 -2.99 -37.07
CA GLN A 299 52.60 -4.39 -37.01
C GLN A 299 51.33 -4.68 -37.84
N PHE A 300 50.35 -3.76 -37.87
CA PHE A 300 49.07 -3.96 -38.57
C PHE A 300 49.13 -3.41 -40.00
N THR A 301 49.79 -4.12 -40.91
CA THR A 301 50.09 -3.65 -42.28
C THR A 301 49.39 -4.42 -43.39
N LYS A 302 48.96 -5.67 -43.14
CA LYS A 302 48.36 -6.58 -44.14
C LYS A 302 46.85 -6.73 -43.97
N LEU A 303 46.19 -5.81 -43.26
CA LEU A 303 44.73 -5.86 -43.08
C LEU A 303 44.00 -5.70 -44.41
N SER A 304 42.83 -6.32 -44.53
CA SER A 304 41.97 -6.17 -45.70
C SER A 304 41.53 -4.72 -45.87
N ALA A 305 41.57 -4.25 -47.12
CA ALA A 305 41.17 -2.91 -47.53
C ALA A 305 39.74 -2.86 -48.12
N ASP A 306 38.91 -3.88 -47.83
CA ASP A 306 37.52 -3.90 -48.28
C ASP A 306 36.79 -2.63 -47.78
N PRO A 307 36.18 -1.85 -48.68
CA PRO A 307 35.54 -0.58 -48.33
C PRO A 307 34.21 -0.75 -47.58
N THR A 308 33.65 -1.96 -47.52
CA THR A 308 32.31 -2.22 -47.00
C THR A 308 32.23 -1.91 -45.51
N THR A 309 31.42 -0.92 -45.16
CA THR A 309 31.22 -0.52 -43.77
C THR A 309 30.14 -1.37 -43.10
N ALA A 310 30.25 -1.56 -41.78
CA ALA A 310 29.22 -2.27 -41.03
C ALA A 310 27.84 -1.57 -41.10
N SER A 311 27.81 -0.23 -41.19
CA SER A 311 26.57 0.54 -41.36
C SER A 311 25.87 0.25 -42.69
N GLU A 312 26.62 0.08 -43.78
CA GLU A 312 26.06 -0.31 -45.08
C GLU A 312 25.50 -1.73 -45.06
N LEU A 313 26.17 -2.66 -44.37
CA LEU A 313 25.66 -4.03 -44.18
C LEU A 313 24.36 -4.04 -43.39
N VAL A 314 24.29 -3.30 -42.28
CA VAL A 314 23.07 -3.15 -41.47
C VAL A 314 21.93 -2.49 -42.28
N ALA A 315 22.25 -1.48 -43.11
CA ALA A 315 21.24 -0.82 -43.94
C ALA A 315 20.66 -1.75 -45.02
N ARG A 316 21.44 -2.74 -45.49
CA ARG A 316 20.99 -3.74 -46.47
C ARG A 316 20.09 -4.78 -45.84
N GLU A 317 20.42 -5.25 -44.65
CA GLU A 317 19.67 -6.28 -43.91
C GLU A 317 19.37 -5.79 -42.48
N PRO A 318 18.36 -4.90 -42.32
CA PRO A 318 17.99 -4.37 -41.02
C PRO A 318 17.34 -5.43 -40.15
N ALA A 319 17.40 -5.23 -38.83
CA ALA A 319 16.68 -6.06 -37.89
C ALA A 319 15.25 -5.55 -37.70
N VAL A 320 14.27 -6.44 -37.80
CA VAL A 320 12.85 -6.12 -37.60
C VAL A 320 12.37 -6.88 -36.39
N PHE A 321 11.83 -6.15 -35.40
CA PHE A 321 11.21 -6.78 -34.24
C PHE A 321 9.82 -7.31 -34.61
N THR A 322 9.57 -8.58 -34.34
CA THR A 322 8.29 -9.25 -34.55
C THR A 322 7.69 -9.66 -33.21
N GLY A 323 6.40 -9.37 -33.03
CA GLY A 323 5.62 -9.84 -31.90
C GLY A 323 5.25 -11.31 -32.05
N SER A 324 5.90 -12.20 -31.30
CA SER A 324 5.65 -13.65 -31.40
C SER A 324 6.05 -14.38 -30.12
N GLU A 325 5.74 -15.68 -30.06
CA GLU A 325 6.14 -16.53 -28.95
C GLU A 325 6.76 -17.86 -29.39
N VAL A 326 7.60 -18.42 -28.52
CA VAL A 326 8.09 -19.79 -28.60
C VAL A 326 7.96 -20.45 -27.24
N ARG A 327 7.37 -21.64 -27.21
CA ARG A 327 7.09 -22.43 -26.00
C ARG A 327 7.60 -23.84 -26.17
N VAL A 328 8.57 -24.22 -25.36
CA VAL A 328 9.12 -25.59 -25.30
C VAL A 328 8.61 -26.21 -24.00
N ILE A 329 7.49 -26.94 -24.11
CA ILE A 329 6.87 -27.60 -22.96
C ILE A 329 7.65 -28.87 -22.65
N ASP A 330 8.22 -28.94 -21.46
CA ASP A 330 8.93 -30.11 -20.93
C ASP A 330 8.64 -30.28 -19.43
N ASP A 331 7.88 -31.32 -19.11
CA ASP A 331 7.39 -31.60 -17.76
C ASP A 331 8.39 -32.34 -16.89
N ASP A 332 9.48 -32.84 -17.48
CA ASP A 332 10.54 -33.51 -16.75
C ASP A 332 11.50 -32.49 -16.10
N ILE A 333 11.43 -31.22 -16.50
CA ILE A 333 12.20 -30.11 -15.91
C ILE A 333 11.48 -29.59 -14.64
N PRO A 334 12.18 -29.39 -13.51
CA PRO A 334 11.55 -29.02 -12.25
C PRO A 334 11.08 -27.56 -12.16
N LEU A 335 11.66 -26.66 -12.96
CA LEU A 335 11.39 -25.22 -12.93
C LEU A 335 11.07 -24.73 -14.34
N ALA A 336 10.10 -23.83 -14.43
CA ALA A 336 9.78 -23.12 -15.64
C ALA A 336 10.63 -21.83 -15.75
N GLN A 337 11.11 -21.55 -16.95
CA GLN A 337 11.91 -20.38 -17.25
C GLN A 337 11.26 -19.66 -18.43
N PHE A 338 11.10 -18.34 -18.33
CA PHE A 338 10.58 -17.55 -19.44
C PHE A 338 11.18 -16.15 -19.47
N ALA A 339 11.25 -15.58 -20.67
CA ALA A 339 11.59 -14.19 -20.91
C ALA A 339 10.52 -13.53 -21.76
N VAL A 340 10.03 -12.38 -21.31
CA VAL A 340 9.16 -11.49 -22.09
C VAL A 340 9.91 -10.20 -22.41
N ALA A 341 9.90 -9.80 -23.67
CA ALA A 341 10.63 -8.63 -24.14
C ALA A 341 9.80 -7.75 -25.09
N PHE A 342 10.12 -6.46 -25.06
CA PHE A 342 9.70 -5.44 -26.00
C PHE A 342 10.87 -5.09 -26.92
N GLN A 343 10.56 -4.39 -28.01
CA GLN A 343 11.60 -3.74 -28.80
C GLN A 343 12.32 -2.69 -27.94
N GLY A 344 13.63 -2.84 -27.80
CA GLY A 344 14.51 -1.88 -27.14
C GLY A 344 15.00 -0.78 -28.10
N ALA A 345 15.93 0.04 -27.63
CA ALA A 345 16.49 1.13 -28.41
C ALA A 345 17.85 0.77 -29.05
N PRO A 346 18.18 1.35 -30.22
CA PRO A 346 19.53 1.25 -30.74
C PRO A 346 20.53 2.00 -29.87
N TRP A 347 21.81 1.63 -29.92
CA TRP A 347 22.88 2.29 -29.15
C TRP A 347 22.82 3.82 -29.22
N THR A 348 22.64 4.37 -30.42
CA THR A 348 22.70 5.83 -30.65
C THR A 348 21.42 6.59 -30.27
N ASP A 349 20.33 5.91 -29.90
CA ASP A 349 19.09 6.57 -29.47
C ASP A 349 19.30 7.31 -28.14
N PRO A 350 18.85 8.57 -27.99
CA PRO A 350 18.88 9.27 -26.71
C PRO A 350 18.09 8.56 -25.60
N ASP A 351 17.07 7.76 -25.95
CA ASP A 351 16.22 7.05 -25.00
C ASP A 351 16.85 5.77 -24.43
N THR A 352 18.05 5.39 -24.89
CA THR A 352 18.83 4.26 -24.34
C THR A 352 19.19 4.46 -22.86
N ILE A 353 19.55 5.69 -22.45
CA ILE A 353 19.86 5.98 -21.04
C ILE A 353 18.61 5.88 -20.14
N PRO A 354 17.46 6.49 -20.50
CA PRO A 354 16.19 6.20 -19.84
C PRO A 354 15.85 4.70 -19.74
N LEU A 355 16.07 3.89 -20.79
CA LEU A 355 15.85 2.45 -20.72
C LEU A 355 16.77 1.73 -19.72
N MET A 356 18.04 2.14 -19.61
CA MET A 356 18.95 1.64 -18.56
C MET A 356 18.47 2.01 -17.16
N VAL A 357 17.89 3.21 -16.98
CA VAL A 357 17.28 3.61 -15.71
C VAL A 357 16.03 2.77 -15.44
N MET A 358 15.17 2.53 -16.43
CA MET A 358 14.00 1.66 -16.31
C MET A 358 14.38 0.22 -15.94
N GLN A 359 15.43 -0.33 -16.55
CA GLN A 359 15.99 -1.64 -16.18
C GLN A 359 16.40 -1.66 -14.70
N SER A 360 17.08 -0.62 -14.24
CA SER A 360 17.49 -0.49 -12.83
C SER A 360 16.28 -0.34 -11.88
N MET A 361 15.20 0.33 -12.32
CA MET A 361 13.95 0.47 -11.56
C MET A 361 13.19 -0.85 -11.41
N LEU A 362 13.18 -1.71 -12.43
CA LEU A 362 12.61 -3.06 -12.34
C LEU A 362 13.51 -3.97 -11.50
N GLY A 363 14.82 -3.85 -11.70
CA GLY A 363 15.86 -4.49 -10.91
C GLY A 363 15.96 -6.00 -11.14
N THR A 364 16.73 -6.63 -10.25
CA THR A 364 16.89 -8.08 -10.20
C THR A 364 16.54 -8.57 -8.81
N TRP A 365 16.06 -9.82 -8.73
CA TRP A 365 15.77 -10.47 -7.46
C TRP A 365 16.17 -11.93 -7.53
N ASN A 366 16.69 -12.45 -6.43
CA ASN A 366 17.10 -13.83 -6.30
C ASN A 366 16.73 -14.27 -4.88
N LYS A 367 16.25 -15.51 -4.73
CA LYS A 367 15.89 -16.10 -3.44
C LYS A 367 17.02 -16.09 -2.41
N ASN A 368 18.27 -16.12 -2.88
CA ASN A 368 19.48 -16.05 -2.05
C ASN A 368 19.93 -14.60 -1.75
N ALA A 369 19.24 -13.59 -2.25
CA ALA A 369 19.62 -12.19 -2.04
C ALA A 369 19.38 -11.76 -0.58
N GLY A 370 20.39 -11.15 0.05
CA GLY A 370 20.30 -10.68 1.44
C GLY A 370 19.26 -9.57 1.69
N GLY A 371 18.79 -8.89 0.63
CA GLY A 371 17.72 -7.90 0.69
C GLY A 371 16.30 -8.49 0.79
N ALA A 372 16.15 -9.79 0.52
CA ALA A 372 14.91 -10.55 0.63
C ALA A 372 13.66 -9.78 0.14
N LYS A 373 12.76 -9.43 1.07
CA LYS A 373 11.46 -8.78 0.83
C LYS A 373 11.52 -7.24 0.76
N HIS A 374 12.70 -6.67 0.96
CA HIS A 374 12.92 -5.22 1.09
C HIS A 374 13.85 -4.64 0.03
N MET A 375 14.00 -5.34 -1.10
CA MET A 375 14.71 -4.83 -2.26
C MET A 375 14.06 -3.55 -2.79
N GLY A 376 14.85 -2.60 -3.26
CA GLY A 376 14.35 -1.25 -3.56
C GLY A 376 13.29 -1.19 -4.67
N SER A 377 13.29 -2.12 -5.64
CA SER A 377 12.34 -2.12 -6.75
C SER A 377 11.00 -2.76 -6.39
N SER A 378 9.92 -2.18 -6.90
CA SER A 378 8.53 -2.62 -6.66
C SER A 378 8.28 -4.06 -7.15
N LEU A 379 8.87 -4.42 -8.30
CA LEU A 379 8.78 -5.78 -8.84
C LEU A 379 9.52 -6.80 -7.95
N ALA A 380 10.75 -6.50 -7.51
CA ALA A 380 11.49 -7.39 -6.60
C ALA A 380 10.77 -7.58 -5.26
N GLN A 381 10.12 -6.53 -4.72
CA GLN A 381 9.30 -6.66 -3.51
C GLN A 381 8.09 -7.56 -3.75
N SER A 382 7.35 -7.34 -4.83
CA SER A 382 6.16 -8.15 -5.15
C SER A 382 6.50 -9.62 -5.31
N VAL A 383 7.59 -9.93 -6.03
CA VAL A 383 8.07 -11.31 -6.23
C VAL A 383 8.59 -11.92 -4.92
N GLY A 384 9.39 -11.18 -4.14
CA GLY A 384 9.99 -11.70 -2.91
C GLY A 384 9.03 -11.82 -1.73
N ILE A 385 8.03 -10.94 -1.61
CA ILE A 385 7.03 -10.98 -0.53
C ILE A 385 6.12 -12.18 -0.69
N ASN A 386 5.63 -12.39 -1.92
CA ASN A 386 4.68 -13.44 -2.29
C ASN A 386 5.37 -14.76 -2.68
N GLU A 387 6.71 -14.78 -2.72
CA GLU A 387 7.53 -15.97 -3.00
C GLU A 387 7.22 -16.62 -4.37
N LEU A 388 7.01 -15.79 -5.39
CA LEU A 388 6.51 -16.22 -6.72
C LEU A 388 7.56 -16.75 -7.68
N ALA A 389 8.85 -16.52 -7.41
CA ALA A 389 9.94 -16.92 -8.29
C ALA A 389 11.13 -17.48 -7.49
N GLU A 390 12.03 -18.19 -8.17
CA GLU A 390 13.37 -18.51 -7.67
C GLU A 390 14.35 -17.37 -8.00
N SER A 391 14.22 -16.77 -9.19
CA SER A 391 14.94 -15.56 -9.60
C SER A 391 14.19 -14.76 -10.67
N MET A 392 14.51 -13.47 -10.77
CA MET A 392 14.09 -12.59 -11.87
C MET A 392 15.19 -11.58 -12.21
N MET A 393 15.29 -11.22 -13.49
CA MET A 393 16.24 -10.26 -14.01
C MET A 393 15.60 -9.39 -15.08
N ALA A 394 15.58 -8.09 -14.87
CA ALA A 394 15.32 -7.14 -15.95
C ALA A 394 16.57 -6.96 -16.82
N PHE A 395 16.41 -7.06 -18.14
CA PHE A 395 17.49 -6.94 -19.11
C PHE A 395 17.22 -5.84 -20.14
N ASN A 396 18.30 -5.26 -20.66
CA ASN A 396 18.29 -4.24 -21.69
C ASN A 396 19.49 -4.46 -22.64
N THR A 397 19.21 -5.00 -23.83
CA THR A 397 20.21 -5.32 -24.84
C THR A 397 20.08 -4.36 -25.99
N ASN A 398 21.16 -3.67 -26.36
CA ASN A 398 21.15 -2.71 -27.46
C ASN A 398 22.02 -3.20 -28.61
N TYR A 399 21.54 -3.02 -29.84
CA TYR A 399 22.25 -3.24 -31.09
C TYR A 399 22.33 -1.92 -31.88
N LYS A 400 22.92 -1.94 -33.08
CA LYS A 400 23.11 -0.70 -33.86
C LYS A 400 21.81 -0.03 -34.31
N ASP A 401 20.80 -0.80 -34.68
CA ASP A 401 19.53 -0.33 -35.26
C ASP A 401 18.28 -0.71 -34.44
N THR A 402 18.43 -1.57 -33.42
CA THR A 402 17.33 -2.03 -32.56
C THR A 402 17.85 -2.45 -31.18
N GLY A 403 16.98 -2.98 -30.32
CA GLY A 403 17.35 -3.59 -29.04
C GLY A 403 16.27 -4.52 -28.50
N LEU A 404 16.46 -5.04 -27.30
CA LEU A 404 15.48 -5.77 -26.51
C LEU A 404 15.44 -5.21 -25.09
N PHE A 405 14.24 -5.02 -24.56
CA PHE A 405 14.01 -4.63 -23.18
C PHE A 405 12.98 -5.55 -22.55
N GLY A 406 13.30 -6.20 -21.44
CA GLY A 406 12.41 -7.24 -20.92
C GLY A 406 12.74 -7.73 -19.52
N VAL A 407 12.00 -8.77 -19.11
CA VAL A 407 12.18 -9.46 -17.83
C VAL A 407 12.31 -10.95 -18.09
N TYR A 408 13.39 -11.53 -17.58
CA TYR A 408 13.63 -12.96 -17.50
C TYR A 408 13.30 -13.44 -16.09
N ALA A 409 12.58 -14.56 -15.97
CA ALA A 409 12.19 -15.10 -14.68
C ALA A 409 12.26 -16.63 -14.66
N VAL A 410 12.60 -17.16 -13.49
CA VAL A 410 12.66 -18.60 -13.19
C VAL A 410 11.77 -18.88 -12.00
N ALA A 411 10.80 -19.78 -12.15
CA ALA A 411 9.81 -20.04 -11.13
C ALA A 411 9.32 -21.49 -11.15
N LYS A 412 8.57 -21.84 -10.11
CA LYS A 412 7.81 -23.09 -10.08
C LYS A 412 6.58 -22.97 -10.99
N PRO A 413 6.11 -24.08 -11.57
CA PRO A 413 5.00 -24.09 -12.53
C PRO A 413 3.70 -23.47 -11.96
N ASP A 414 3.41 -23.71 -10.69
CA ASP A 414 2.19 -23.26 -9.99
C ASP A 414 2.12 -21.75 -9.74
N CYS A 415 3.23 -21.02 -9.90
CA CYS A 415 3.29 -19.57 -9.66
C CYS A 415 3.34 -18.74 -10.95
N LEU A 416 3.35 -19.35 -12.13
CA LEU A 416 3.63 -18.66 -13.41
C LEU A 416 2.59 -17.59 -13.77
N SER A 417 1.32 -17.83 -13.49
CA SER A 417 0.23 -16.87 -13.74
C SER A 417 0.35 -15.63 -12.86
N ASP A 418 0.56 -15.80 -11.55
CA ASP A 418 0.72 -14.69 -10.60
C ASP A 418 2.03 -13.92 -10.84
N LEU A 419 3.10 -14.63 -11.20
CA LEU A 419 4.39 -14.04 -11.53
C LEU A 419 4.31 -13.18 -12.80
N SER A 420 3.72 -13.72 -13.87
CA SER A 420 3.52 -12.97 -15.13
C SER A 420 2.63 -11.76 -14.92
N TYR A 421 1.57 -11.86 -14.11
CA TYR A 421 0.77 -10.71 -13.66
C TYR A 421 1.61 -9.65 -12.94
N CYS A 422 2.44 -10.03 -11.98
CA CYS A 422 3.30 -9.09 -11.28
C CYS A 422 4.30 -8.39 -12.24
N ILE A 423 4.92 -9.15 -13.16
CA ILE A 423 5.84 -8.61 -14.15
C ILE A 423 5.13 -7.58 -15.05
N MET A 424 4.01 -7.97 -15.68
CA MET A 424 3.31 -7.10 -16.62
C MET A 424 2.69 -5.88 -15.94
N ARG A 425 2.20 -6.03 -14.71
CA ARG A 425 1.70 -4.92 -13.91
C ARG A 425 2.78 -3.88 -13.63
N GLU A 426 3.95 -4.30 -13.14
CA GLU A 426 5.03 -3.36 -12.79
C GLU A 426 5.70 -2.76 -14.03
N VAL A 427 5.80 -3.51 -15.14
CA VAL A 427 6.28 -2.99 -16.43
C VAL A 427 5.30 -1.95 -16.99
N SER A 428 4.00 -2.24 -17.01
CA SER A 428 2.98 -1.31 -17.51
C SER A 428 2.81 -0.08 -16.60
N LYS A 429 2.99 -0.24 -15.28
CA LYS A 429 2.99 0.85 -14.31
C LYS A 429 4.01 1.94 -14.65
N LEU A 430 5.14 1.61 -15.29
CA LEU A 430 6.11 2.62 -15.76
C LEU A 430 5.51 3.62 -16.75
N CYS A 431 4.46 3.24 -17.49
CA CYS A 431 3.77 4.13 -18.44
C CYS A 431 2.90 5.18 -17.73
N TYR A 432 2.38 4.87 -16.54
CA TYR A 432 1.33 5.64 -15.87
C TYR A 432 1.79 6.29 -14.57
N LEU A 433 2.40 5.50 -13.67
CA LEU A 433 2.68 5.89 -12.29
C LEU A 433 4.14 5.59 -11.93
N VAL A 434 4.96 6.64 -11.99
CA VAL A 434 6.39 6.60 -11.65
C VAL A 434 6.65 7.63 -10.55
N SER A 435 7.29 7.20 -9.47
CA SER A 435 7.68 8.05 -8.34
C SER A 435 9.08 8.62 -8.53
N ASP A 436 9.27 9.89 -8.19
CA ASP A 436 10.60 10.55 -8.23
C ASP A 436 11.62 9.87 -7.32
N ALA A 437 11.17 9.27 -6.21
CA ALA A 437 12.03 8.54 -5.30
C ALA A 437 12.61 7.27 -5.96
N ASP A 438 11.80 6.57 -6.76
CA ASP A 438 12.22 5.35 -7.46
C ASP A 438 13.17 5.68 -8.61
N VAL A 439 12.90 6.76 -9.36
CA VAL A 439 13.79 7.27 -10.40
C VAL A 439 15.14 7.66 -9.80
N THR A 440 15.15 8.43 -8.70
CA THR A 440 16.38 8.85 -8.04
C THR A 440 17.19 7.65 -7.54
N ARG A 441 16.53 6.64 -6.96
CA ARG A 441 17.18 5.39 -6.53
C ARG A 441 17.81 4.66 -7.70
N ALA A 442 17.07 4.50 -8.80
CA ALA A 442 17.55 3.80 -9.98
C ALA A 442 18.70 4.53 -10.67
N CYS A 443 18.65 5.86 -10.77
CA CYS A 443 19.76 6.66 -11.27
C CYS A 443 21.03 6.49 -10.42
N ASN A 444 20.90 6.44 -9.10
CA ASN A 444 22.03 6.22 -8.19
C ASN A 444 22.58 4.79 -8.30
N GLN A 445 21.70 3.79 -8.43
CA GLN A 445 22.09 2.39 -8.64
C GLN A 445 22.80 2.20 -9.98
N LEU A 446 22.29 2.80 -11.06
CA LEU A 446 22.90 2.74 -12.39
C LEU A 446 24.30 3.38 -12.39
N LYS A 447 24.44 4.58 -11.81
CA LYS A 447 25.75 5.25 -11.65
C LYS A 447 26.74 4.37 -10.89
N SER A 448 26.30 3.79 -9.78
CA SER A 448 27.13 2.92 -8.95
C SER A 448 27.52 1.64 -9.69
N SER A 449 26.56 0.99 -10.35
CA SER A 449 26.77 -0.23 -11.13
C SER A 449 27.80 -0.02 -12.23
N LEU A 450 27.66 1.06 -13.02
CA LEU A 450 28.60 1.38 -14.09
C LEU A 450 30.01 1.66 -13.56
N MET A 451 30.16 2.38 -12.45
CA MET A 451 31.48 2.67 -11.88
C MET A 451 32.15 1.44 -11.26
N LEU A 452 31.38 0.60 -10.56
CA LEU A 452 31.89 -0.62 -9.98
C LEU A 452 32.24 -1.67 -11.05
N HIS A 453 31.57 -1.63 -12.20
CA HIS A 453 31.89 -2.50 -13.32
C HIS A 453 33.20 -2.11 -14.04
N ILE A 454 33.51 -0.81 -14.11
CA ILE A 454 34.73 -0.28 -14.73
C ILE A 454 35.89 -0.30 -13.71
N ASP A 455 36.13 -1.45 -13.05
CA ASP A 455 37.24 -1.65 -12.12
C ASP A 455 38.32 -2.56 -12.73
N GLY A 456 39.54 -2.05 -12.84
CA GLY A 456 40.69 -2.75 -13.42
C GLY A 456 40.96 -2.45 -14.90
N THR A 457 42.15 -2.81 -15.37
CA THR A 457 42.61 -2.47 -16.74
C THR A 457 41.82 -3.19 -17.84
N SER A 458 41.31 -4.38 -17.57
CA SER A 458 40.57 -5.19 -18.55
C SER A 458 39.15 -4.66 -18.81
N PRO A 459 38.31 -4.38 -17.78
CA PRO A 459 37.02 -3.72 -18.01
C PRO A 459 37.16 -2.34 -18.64
N VAL A 460 38.20 -1.57 -18.27
CA VAL A 460 38.49 -0.29 -18.93
C VAL A 460 38.80 -0.47 -20.42
N ALA A 461 39.60 -1.47 -20.79
CA ALA A 461 39.91 -1.75 -22.20
C ALA A 461 38.67 -2.21 -22.98
N GLU A 462 37.82 -3.05 -22.39
CA GLU A 462 36.53 -3.43 -22.96
C GLU A 462 35.62 -2.22 -23.18
N ASP A 463 35.46 -1.37 -22.17
CA ASP A 463 34.62 -0.18 -22.25
C ASP A 463 35.08 0.78 -23.36
N ILE A 464 36.39 1.02 -23.47
CA ILE A 464 36.96 1.83 -24.56
C ILE A 464 36.66 1.19 -25.92
N GLY A 465 36.90 -0.11 -26.07
CA GLY A 465 36.72 -0.85 -27.32
C GLY A 465 35.26 -0.84 -27.77
N ARG A 466 34.36 -1.31 -26.92
CA ARG A 466 32.93 -1.37 -27.18
C ARG A 466 32.36 0.00 -27.51
N GLN A 467 32.65 1.03 -26.70
CA GLN A 467 32.11 2.37 -26.97
C GLN A 467 32.64 3.00 -28.26
N LEU A 468 33.91 2.75 -28.62
CA LEU A 468 34.44 3.21 -29.90
C LEU A 468 33.77 2.50 -31.08
N LEU A 469 33.42 1.22 -30.95
CA LEU A 469 32.65 0.52 -31.98
C LEU A 469 31.21 1.01 -32.08
N THR A 470 30.52 1.25 -30.95
CA THR A 470 29.10 1.62 -30.95
C THR A 470 28.85 3.10 -31.23
N TYR A 471 29.61 4.00 -30.60
CA TYR A 471 29.39 5.45 -30.65
C TYR A 471 30.41 6.21 -31.50
N GLY A 472 31.50 5.55 -31.92
CA GLY A 472 32.64 6.22 -32.56
C GLY A 472 33.49 7.06 -31.59
N ARG A 473 33.12 7.13 -30.31
CA ARG A 473 33.83 7.85 -29.24
C ARG A 473 33.58 7.16 -27.90
N ARG A 474 34.46 7.40 -26.92
CA ARG A 474 34.16 7.06 -25.53
C ARG A 474 33.44 8.23 -24.86
N ILE A 475 32.26 7.98 -24.30
CA ILE A 475 31.48 8.94 -23.53
C ILE A 475 32.22 9.19 -22.21
N PRO A 476 32.63 10.43 -21.89
CA PRO A 476 33.22 10.74 -20.60
C PRO A 476 32.25 10.42 -19.47
N VAL A 477 32.77 9.89 -18.35
CA VAL A 477 31.95 9.53 -17.19
C VAL A 477 31.13 10.72 -16.65
N THR A 478 31.69 11.93 -16.71
CA THR A 478 30.99 13.17 -16.34
C THR A 478 29.77 13.44 -17.23
N GLU A 479 29.90 13.24 -18.55
CA GLU A 479 28.78 13.34 -19.49
C GLU A 479 27.74 12.26 -19.23
N LEU A 480 28.18 11.02 -18.99
CA LEU A 480 27.29 9.90 -18.68
C LEU A 480 26.47 10.15 -17.40
N PHE A 481 27.12 10.65 -16.35
CA PHE A 481 26.46 10.98 -15.08
C PHE A 481 25.47 12.14 -15.23
N ALA A 482 25.79 13.12 -16.08
CA ALA A 482 24.87 14.21 -16.42
C ALA A 482 23.66 13.70 -17.20
N ARG A 483 23.86 12.82 -18.19
CA ARG A 483 22.76 12.18 -18.95
C ARG A 483 21.85 11.35 -18.04
N ILE A 484 22.42 10.55 -17.13
CA ILE A 484 21.64 9.78 -16.15
C ILE A 484 20.93 10.73 -15.17
N GLY A 485 21.61 11.78 -14.71
CA GLY A 485 21.03 12.76 -13.77
C GLY A 485 19.93 13.64 -14.38
N ALA A 486 19.84 13.72 -15.71
CA ALA A 486 18.78 14.44 -16.42
C ALA A 486 17.49 13.62 -16.57
N VAL A 487 17.50 12.33 -16.25
CA VAL A 487 16.31 11.48 -16.33
C VAL A 487 15.41 11.73 -15.12
N ASP A 488 14.18 12.19 -15.38
CA ASP A 488 13.14 12.41 -14.38
C ASP A 488 11.92 11.49 -14.63
N ALA A 489 10.94 11.52 -13.72
CA ALA A 489 9.72 10.70 -13.84
C ALA A 489 8.94 10.98 -15.14
N SER A 490 8.97 12.22 -15.65
CA SER A 490 8.29 12.57 -16.91
C SER A 490 8.96 11.91 -18.11
N THR A 491 10.30 11.86 -18.10
CA THR A 491 11.13 11.23 -19.12
C THR A 491 10.89 9.72 -19.13
N ILE A 492 10.85 9.08 -17.95
CA ILE A 492 10.54 7.64 -17.83
C ILE A 492 9.16 7.35 -18.41
N LYS A 493 8.12 8.11 -18.05
CA LYS A 493 6.77 7.90 -18.60
C LYS A 493 6.74 8.07 -20.11
N ARG A 494 7.41 9.08 -20.66
CA ARG A 494 7.49 9.29 -22.12
C ARG A 494 8.16 8.11 -22.82
N VAL A 495 9.29 7.62 -22.29
CA VAL A 495 10.02 6.49 -22.86
C VAL A 495 9.21 5.19 -22.73
N ALA A 496 8.62 4.93 -21.56
CA ALA A 496 7.74 3.78 -21.36
C ALA A 496 6.54 3.80 -22.32
N ASN A 497 5.90 4.96 -22.54
CA ASN A 497 4.83 5.07 -23.53
C ASN A 497 5.31 4.81 -24.97
N ARG A 498 6.58 5.09 -25.30
CA ARG A 498 7.15 4.82 -26.63
C ARG A 498 7.47 3.32 -26.83
N PHE A 499 7.99 2.64 -25.81
CA PHE A 499 8.54 1.28 -25.96
C PHE A 499 7.68 0.16 -25.35
N ILE A 500 6.70 0.48 -24.49
CA ILE A 500 5.91 -0.52 -23.73
C ILE A 500 4.42 -0.38 -24.04
N PHE A 501 3.88 0.84 -24.00
CA PHE A 501 2.44 1.07 -24.13
C PHE A 501 1.91 0.61 -25.50
N ASP A 502 0.95 -0.31 -25.46
CA ASP A 502 0.30 -0.91 -26.65
C ASP A 502 1.30 -1.44 -27.70
N GLN A 503 2.47 -1.91 -27.25
CA GLN A 503 3.47 -2.54 -28.11
C GLN A 503 3.30 -4.07 -28.10
N ASP A 504 3.74 -4.70 -29.19
CA ASP A 504 3.83 -6.15 -29.25
C ASP A 504 4.99 -6.66 -28.39
N VAL A 505 4.81 -7.84 -27.80
CA VAL A 505 5.84 -8.53 -27.01
C VAL A 505 6.43 -9.70 -27.79
N ALA A 506 7.64 -10.10 -27.44
CA ALA A 506 8.24 -11.38 -27.79
C ALA A 506 8.40 -12.24 -26.53
N LEU A 507 7.93 -13.50 -26.59
CA LEU A 507 7.95 -14.42 -25.45
C LEU A 507 8.76 -15.68 -25.79
N SER A 508 9.66 -16.09 -24.89
CA SER A 508 10.39 -17.36 -24.96
C SER A 508 10.24 -18.09 -23.64
N ALA A 509 9.82 -19.34 -23.66
CA ALA A 509 9.57 -20.12 -22.44
C ALA A 509 9.94 -21.60 -22.61
N VAL A 510 10.57 -22.19 -21.58
CA VAL A 510 11.01 -23.60 -21.53
C VAL A 510 10.64 -24.21 -20.16
N GLY A 511 10.19 -25.46 -20.15
CA GLY A 511 9.89 -26.24 -18.94
C GLY A 511 8.38 -26.49 -18.73
N PRO A 512 7.92 -26.71 -17.49
CA PRO A 512 6.51 -26.99 -17.18
C PRO A 512 5.68 -25.69 -17.22
N ILE A 513 5.33 -25.24 -18.42
CA ILE A 513 4.76 -23.91 -18.70
C ILE A 513 3.27 -23.94 -19.08
N GLN A 514 2.51 -24.97 -18.68
CA GLN A 514 1.08 -25.06 -18.98
C GLN A 514 0.27 -23.91 -18.38
N ASP A 515 0.67 -23.46 -17.18
CA ASP A 515 -0.01 -22.40 -16.44
C ASP A 515 0.52 -21.00 -16.80
N LEU A 516 1.48 -20.89 -17.73
CA LEU A 516 1.93 -19.61 -18.26
C LEU A 516 0.85 -19.03 -19.19
N PRO A 517 0.33 -17.82 -18.93
CA PRO A 517 -0.71 -17.20 -19.77
C PRO A 517 -0.33 -17.15 -21.25
N ASP A 518 -1.32 -17.15 -22.15
CA ASP A 518 -1.09 -17.13 -23.60
C ASP A 518 -0.56 -15.77 -24.09
N TYR A 519 -0.11 -15.71 -25.35
CA TYR A 519 0.39 -14.48 -25.96
C TYR A 519 -0.60 -13.31 -25.85
N ASN A 520 -1.89 -13.59 -26.09
CA ASN A 520 -2.93 -12.56 -26.09
C ASN A 520 -3.07 -11.91 -24.71
N TRP A 521 -2.93 -12.68 -23.64
CA TRP A 521 -2.93 -12.15 -22.29
C TRP A 521 -1.82 -11.11 -22.09
N PHE A 522 -0.57 -11.43 -22.44
CA PHE A 522 0.54 -10.47 -22.33
C PHE A 522 0.30 -9.22 -23.18
N ARG A 523 -0.16 -9.40 -24.43
CA ARG A 523 -0.45 -8.31 -25.35
C ARG A 523 -1.58 -7.39 -24.86
N LEU A 524 -2.59 -7.95 -24.20
CA LEU A 524 -3.71 -7.21 -23.63
C LEU A 524 -3.25 -6.35 -22.45
N GLU A 525 -2.45 -6.91 -21.55
CA GLU A 525 -1.92 -6.21 -20.37
C GLU A 525 -1.06 -4.99 -20.74
N CYS A 526 -0.40 -4.98 -21.91
CA CYS A 526 0.34 -3.81 -22.43
C CYS A 526 -0.55 -2.61 -22.81
N SER A 527 -1.83 -2.85 -23.12
CA SER A 527 -2.77 -1.87 -23.66
C SER A 527 -3.86 -1.45 -22.68
N GLN A 528 -4.03 -2.21 -21.59
CA GLN A 528 -4.96 -1.84 -20.53
C GLN A 528 -4.48 -0.52 -19.92
N GLN A 529 -5.13 0.56 -20.32
CA GLN A 529 -5.34 1.69 -19.43
C GLN A 529 -6.10 1.11 -18.26
N GLN A 530 -5.40 0.82 -17.15
CA GLN A 530 -6.09 0.82 -15.88
C GLN A 530 -6.63 2.25 -15.77
N GLU A 531 -7.95 2.40 -15.94
CA GLU A 531 -8.68 3.59 -15.50
C GLU A 531 -8.49 3.68 -13.97
N GLU A 532 -7.30 4.05 -13.52
CA GLU A 532 -7.03 4.53 -12.16
C GLU A 532 -7.59 5.96 -12.03
N GLY A 533 -8.78 6.21 -12.59
CA GLY A 533 -9.57 7.38 -12.30
C GLY A 533 -10.18 7.21 -10.91
N GLU A 534 -10.15 8.25 -10.08
CA GLU A 534 -10.95 8.21 -8.86
C GLU A 534 -12.44 8.09 -9.22
N HIS A 535 -13.05 6.96 -8.90
CA HIS A 535 -14.49 6.76 -9.03
C HIS A 535 -15.20 7.49 -7.88
N ILE A 536 -15.48 8.78 -8.08
CA ILE A 536 -16.21 9.63 -7.14
C ILE A 536 -17.68 9.66 -7.53
N PHE A 537 -18.55 9.16 -6.65
CA PHE A 537 -19.99 9.17 -6.83
C PHE A 537 -20.59 10.39 -6.13
N ARG A 538 -21.42 11.14 -6.86
CA ARG A 538 -22.08 12.36 -6.35
C ARG A 538 -23.58 12.13 -6.19
N SER A 539 -24.21 12.97 -5.35
CA SER A 539 -25.67 12.99 -5.24
C SER A 539 -26.32 13.21 -6.60
N ARG A 540 -27.38 12.45 -6.87
CA ARG A 540 -28.27 12.67 -8.02
C ARG A 540 -29.16 13.90 -7.84
N TYR A 541 -29.27 14.41 -6.62
CA TYR A 541 -30.04 15.61 -6.29
C TYR A 541 -29.16 16.86 -6.45
N PRO A 542 -29.73 17.99 -6.87
CA PRO A 542 -28.98 19.23 -7.03
C PRO A 542 -28.38 19.68 -5.68
N PRO A 543 -27.18 20.27 -5.67
CA PRO A 543 -26.58 20.85 -4.46
C PRO A 543 -27.53 21.84 -3.78
N VAL A 544 -27.67 21.71 -2.46
CA VAL A 544 -28.53 22.60 -1.66
C VAL A 544 -27.67 23.73 -1.09
N GLN A 545 -28.17 24.96 -1.18
CA GLN A 545 -27.49 26.12 -0.60
C GLN A 545 -27.52 26.05 0.93
N VAL A 546 -26.34 25.98 1.55
CA VAL A 546 -26.19 26.04 3.00
C VAL A 546 -26.12 27.50 3.43
N SER A 547 -27.04 27.94 4.28
CA SER A 547 -27.04 29.31 4.81
C SER A 547 -25.71 29.62 5.53
N ASN A 548 -25.06 30.71 5.14
CA ASN A 548 -23.80 31.15 5.75
C ASN A 548 -24.09 32.03 6.98
N ASN A 549 -23.23 31.94 8.00
CA ASN A 549 -23.23 32.81 9.19
C ASN A 549 -24.49 32.71 10.08
N VAL A 550 -25.13 31.53 10.13
CA VAL A 550 -26.28 31.28 11.02
C VAL A 550 -25.91 30.17 12.01
N THR A 551 -26.22 30.36 13.30
CA THR A 551 -26.05 29.30 14.30
C THR A 551 -27.14 28.24 14.16
N LEU A 552 -26.89 27.03 14.67
CA LEU A 552 -27.88 25.95 14.57
C LEU A 552 -29.25 26.34 15.17
N PRO A 553 -29.34 26.89 16.40
CA PRO A 553 -30.63 27.29 16.95
C PRO A 553 -31.33 28.40 16.15
N ASP A 554 -30.60 29.40 15.66
CA ASP A 554 -31.19 30.46 14.82
C ASP A 554 -31.72 29.90 13.50
N PHE A 555 -31.01 28.93 12.91
CA PHE A 555 -31.43 28.24 11.71
C PHE A 555 -32.70 27.41 11.95
N VAL A 556 -32.76 26.65 13.05
CA VAL A 556 -33.89 25.79 13.40
C VAL A 556 -35.14 26.60 13.79
N LEU A 557 -34.95 27.68 14.55
CA LEU A 557 -36.02 28.57 15.03
C LEU A 557 -36.42 29.65 14.01
N HIS A 558 -35.86 29.63 12.80
CA HIS A 558 -36.21 30.60 11.77
C HIS A 558 -37.73 30.63 11.52
N ASN A 559 -38.30 31.84 11.58
CA ASN A 559 -39.75 32.12 11.46
C ASN A 559 -40.64 31.36 12.45
N VAL A 560 -40.13 30.99 13.63
CA VAL A 560 -40.91 30.28 14.65
C VAL A 560 -42.05 31.14 15.20
N GLU A 561 -41.90 32.46 15.19
CA GLU A 561 -42.91 33.40 15.68
C GLU A 561 -44.25 33.28 14.92
N LEU A 562 -44.22 32.89 13.63
CA LEU A 562 -45.42 32.69 12.82
C LEU A 562 -46.25 31.46 13.25
N TYR A 563 -45.66 30.57 14.04
CA TYR A 563 -46.28 29.32 14.50
C TYR A 563 -46.36 29.24 16.02
N ALA A 564 -46.24 30.37 16.73
CA ALA A 564 -46.08 30.43 18.18
C ALA A 564 -47.14 29.62 18.94
N ASP A 565 -48.39 29.63 18.49
CA ASP A 565 -49.53 28.95 19.15
C ASP A 565 -49.64 27.44 18.79
N ARG A 566 -48.84 26.95 17.84
CA ARG A 566 -48.86 25.53 17.43
C ARG A 566 -48.02 24.70 18.41
N LEU A 567 -48.43 23.45 18.63
CA LEU A 567 -47.67 22.48 19.41
C LEU A 567 -46.39 22.06 18.68
N ALA A 568 -45.26 22.12 19.41
CA ALA A 568 -43.96 21.65 18.97
C ALA A 568 -43.64 20.27 19.57
N PHE A 569 -43.96 20.07 20.86
CA PHE A 569 -43.76 18.81 21.57
C PHE A 569 -44.99 18.42 22.37
N VAL A 570 -45.28 17.14 22.45
CA VAL A 570 -46.33 16.59 23.32
C VAL A 570 -45.79 15.36 24.05
N ASP A 571 -45.92 15.31 25.38
CA ASP A 571 -45.57 14.11 26.15
C ASP A 571 -46.68 13.07 26.06
N ALA A 572 -46.35 11.89 25.55
CA ALA A 572 -47.28 10.79 25.33
C ALA A 572 -47.91 10.24 26.63
N ASN A 573 -47.28 10.44 27.80
CA ASN A 573 -47.75 9.85 29.06
C ASN A 573 -48.77 10.72 29.80
N ASN A 574 -48.66 12.04 29.71
CA ASN A 574 -49.49 12.99 30.45
C ASN A 574 -50.20 14.02 29.55
N SER A 575 -50.01 13.93 28.22
CA SER A 575 -50.58 14.86 27.22
C SER A 575 -50.22 16.33 27.44
N LYS A 576 -49.14 16.62 28.19
CA LYS A 576 -48.63 17.98 28.34
C LYS A 576 -47.98 18.42 27.02
N GLY A 577 -48.54 19.47 26.42
CA GLY A 577 -48.03 20.07 25.19
C GLY A 577 -47.14 21.28 25.47
N TYR A 578 -46.13 21.47 24.63
CA TYR A 578 -45.29 22.67 24.58
C TYR A 578 -45.46 23.32 23.22
N THR A 579 -45.86 24.59 23.22
CA THR A 579 -46.03 25.37 22.00
C THR A 579 -44.68 25.85 21.46
N TYR A 580 -44.63 26.15 20.16
CA TYR A 580 -43.44 26.75 19.53
C TYR A 580 -43.01 28.06 20.20
N GLY A 581 -43.97 28.87 20.65
CA GLY A 581 -43.72 30.10 21.40
C GLY A 581 -43.03 29.85 22.74
N GLU A 582 -43.50 28.85 23.49
CA GLU A 582 -42.89 28.44 24.77
C GLU A 582 -41.48 27.88 24.57
N VAL A 583 -41.29 27.00 23.58
CA VAL A 583 -39.98 26.42 23.24
C VAL A 583 -38.97 27.52 22.89
N ALA A 584 -39.33 28.44 21.99
CA ALA A 584 -38.43 29.53 21.59
C ALA A 584 -38.11 30.49 22.75
N ARG A 585 -39.12 30.80 23.59
CA ARG A 585 -38.95 31.61 24.79
C ARG A 585 -37.97 30.96 25.78
N ASP A 586 -38.18 29.69 26.10
CA ASP A 586 -37.43 29.01 27.14
C ASP A 586 -36.01 28.65 26.69
N ILE A 587 -35.77 28.41 25.38
CA ILE A 587 -34.42 28.34 24.79
C ILE A 587 -33.65 29.64 25.05
N ARG A 588 -34.26 30.79 24.77
CA ARG A 588 -33.63 32.11 24.96
C ARG A 588 -33.37 32.40 26.44
N ARG A 589 -34.33 32.07 27.33
CA ARG A 589 -34.18 32.24 28.79
C ARG A 589 -33.06 31.36 29.34
N PHE A 590 -33.02 30.09 28.94
CA PHE A 590 -31.99 29.15 29.39
C PHE A 590 -30.59 29.55 28.91
N ALA A 591 -30.45 29.96 27.64
CA ALA A 591 -29.19 30.45 27.09
C ALA A 591 -28.64 31.65 27.88
N LYS A 592 -29.50 32.61 28.24
CA LYS A 592 -29.14 33.75 29.10
C LYS A 592 -28.74 33.31 30.50
N ALA A 593 -29.48 32.36 31.09
CA ALA A 593 -29.20 31.83 32.41
C ALA A 593 -27.81 31.19 32.47
N LEU A 594 -27.44 30.37 31.48
CA LEU A 594 -26.13 29.75 31.37
C LEU A 594 -25.00 30.78 31.24
N ARG A 595 -25.21 31.87 30.50
CA ARG A 595 -24.25 32.99 30.43
C ARG A 595 -24.05 33.66 31.80
N SER A 596 -25.13 33.82 32.57
CA SER A 596 -25.08 34.39 33.93
C SER A 596 -24.33 33.48 34.93
N LEU A 597 -24.37 32.17 34.72
CA LEU A 597 -23.59 31.17 35.47
C LEU A 597 -22.10 31.14 35.07
N GLY A 598 -21.66 32.02 34.16
CA GLY A 598 -20.26 32.15 33.77
C GLY A 598 -19.82 31.20 32.65
N LEU A 599 -20.76 30.58 31.92
CA LEU A 599 -20.40 29.81 30.73
C LEU A 599 -19.76 30.74 29.68
N ARG A 600 -18.75 30.23 28.97
CA ARG A 600 -17.95 30.93 27.96
C ARG A 600 -17.81 30.07 26.73
N LYS A 601 -17.37 30.69 25.62
CA LYS A 601 -17.18 30.04 24.32
C LYS A 601 -16.39 28.73 24.43
N GLY A 602 -16.94 27.66 23.87
CA GLY A 602 -16.30 26.35 23.77
C GLY A 602 -16.33 25.50 25.04
N LYS A 603 -17.06 25.91 26.10
CA LYS A 603 -17.23 25.08 27.30
C LYS A 603 -18.32 24.04 27.09
N VAL A 604 -18.03 22.79 27.46
CA VAL A 604 -18.95 21.66 27.30
C VAL A 604 -19.93 21.57 28.46
N VAL A 605 -21.20 21.45 28.13
CA VAL A 605 -22.31 21.15 29.05
C VAL A 605 -22.79 19.73 28.77
N LEU A 606 -22.74 18.89 29.80
CA LEU A 606 -23.18 17.50 29.71
C LEU A 606 -24.68 17.41 30.01
N VAL A 607 -25.44 16.74 29.14
CA VAL A 607 -26.90 16.58 29.30
C VAL A 607 -27.22 15.11 29.52
N VAL A 608 -27.65 14.78 30.74
CA VAL A 608 -27.98 13.43 31.21
C VAL A 608 -29.48 13.36 31.51
N LEU A 609 -30.29 13.49 30.46
CA LEU A 609 -31.75 13.51 30.55
C LEU A 609 -32.36 12.33 29.79
N PRO A 610 -33.49 11.76 30.27
CA PRO A 610 -34.31 10.87 29.45
C PRO A 610 -35.03 11.65 28.34
N ASN A 611 -35.79 10.95 27.49
CA ASN A 611 -36.61 11.60 26.47
C ASN A 611 -37.73 12.40 27.16
N VAL A 612 -37.57 13.72 27.18
CA VAL A 612 -38.53 14.70 27.69
C VAL A 612 -38.59 15.90 26.73
N PRO A 613 -39.71 16.61 26.60
CA PRO A 613 -39.83 17.79 25.73
C PRO A 613 -38.74 18.86 25.99
N GLU A 614 -38.37 19.04 27.25
CA GLU A 614 -37.37 20.00 27.71
C GLU A 614 -35.95 19.68 27.21
N TYR A 615 -35.69 18.44 26.75
CA TYR A 615 -34.38 18.04 26.23
C TYR A 615 -33.96 18.93 25.06
N ALA A 616 -34.89 19.21 24.13
CA ALA A 616 -34.63 20.06 22.98
C ALA A 616 -34.38 21.51 23.40
N ILE A 617 -35.11 21.99 24.42
CA ILE A 617 -34.94 23.34 25.00
C ILE A 617 -33.54 23.48 25.60
N VAL A 618 -33.12 22.50 26.40
CA VAL A 618 -31.80 22.45 27.03
C VAL A 618 -30.70 22.40 25.96
N ALA A 619 -30.80 21.47 25.01
CA ALA A 619 -29.78 21.28 23.98
C ALA A 619 -29.62 22.52 23.10
N LEU A 620 -30.71 23.07 22.56
CA LEU A 620 -30.67 24.28 21.72
C LEU A 620 -30.29 25.52 22.52
N GLY A 621 -30.66 25.62 23.81
CA GLY A 621 -30.24 26.71 24.68
C GLY A 621 -28.74 26.73 24.97
N ILE A 622 -28.11 25.56 25.15
CA ILE A 622 -26.65 25.43 25.27
C ILE A 622 -25.95 25.89 23.98
N MET A 623 -26.48 25.43 22.83
CA MET A 623 -25.94 25.72 21.50
C MET A 623 -26.26 27.15 21.01
N ALA A 624 -27.09 27.90 21.72
CA ALA A 624 -27.55 29.21 21.25
C ALA A 624 -26.39 30.22 21.20
N ALA A 625 -26.48 31.14 20.24
CA ALA A 625 -25.55 32.24 20.07
C ALA A 625 -25.42 33.14 21.31
N ALA A 626 -26.35 33.08 22.27
CA ALA A 626 -26.28 33.81 23.52
C ALA A 626 -25.54 33.06 24.65
N CYS A 627 -25.27 31.77 24.50
CA CYS A 627 -24.69 30.88 25.52
C CYS A 627 -23.25 30.42 25.18
N TRP A 628 -22.94 30.26 23.89
CA TRP A 628 -21.61 29.84 23.38
C TRP A 628 -21.13 28.48 23.91
N GLY A 629 -22.07 27.64 24.37
CA GLY A 629 -21.78 26.34 24.95
C GLY A 629 -21.70 25.24 23.90
N VAL A 630 -21.04 24.15 24.27
CA VAL A 630 -20.97 22.92 23.46
C VAL A 630 -21.85 21.87 24.13
N PHE A 631 -22.84 21.36 23.41
CA PHE A 631 -23.71 20.31 23.92
C PHE A 631 -23.05 18.94 23.84
N SER A 632 -23.11 18.15 24.92
CA SER A 632 -22.71 16.75 24.92
C SER A 632 -23.77 15.90 25.60
N GLY A 633 -24.50 15.08 24.84
CA GLY A 633 -25.50 14.16 25.36
C GLY A 633 -24.86 12.91 25.97
N ALA A 634 -25.38 12.45 27.11
CA ALA A 634 -24.99 11.19 27.73
C ALA A 634 -26.21 10.32 28.01
N ASN A 635 -26.02 9.00 27.99
CA ASN A 635 -27.08 8.04 28.24
C ASN A 635 -27.50 8.07 29.73
N PRO A 636 -28.75 8.41 30.08
CA PRO A 636 -29.20 8.42 31.48
C PRO A 636 -29.25 7.03 32.13
N ALA A 637 -29.30 5.97 31.31
CA ALA A 637 -29.20 4.60 31.78
C ALA A 637 -27.76 4.15 32.09
N ALA A 638 -26.73 4.89 31.62
CA ALA A 638 -25.32 4.55 31.81
C ALA A 638 -24.93 4.45 33.30
N HIS A 639 -23.86 3.70 33.54
CA HIS A 639 -23.27 3.62 34.88
C HIS A 639 -22.54 4.93 35.22
N SER A 640 -22.47 5.30 36.49
CA SER A 640 -21.83 6.56 36.92
C SER A 640 -20.39 6.69 36.44
N SER A 641 -19.64 5.58 36.41
CA SER A 641 -18.26 5.55 35.88
C SER A 641 -18.15 5.89 34.39
N GLU A 642 -19.16 5.58 33.58
CA GLU A 642 -19.17 5.91 32.14
C GLU A 642 -19.45 7.39 31.94
N ILE A 643 -20.43 7.93 32.68
CA ILE A 643 -20.74 9.36 32.69
C ILE A 643 -19.50 10.16 33.13
N MET A 644 -18.80 9.71 34.17
CA MET A 644 -17.58 10.37 34.65
C MET A 644 -16.45 10.37 33.62
N LYS A 645 -16.22 9.25 32.92
CA LYS A 645 -15.25 9.21 31.82
C LYS A 645 -15.60 10.21 30.72
N GLN A 646 -16.89 10.38 30.42
CA GLN A 646 -17.35 11.37 29.44
C GLN A 646 -17.14 12.81 29.94
N VAL A 647 -17.38 13.08 31.23
CA VAL A 647 -17.07 14.39 31.86
C VAL A 647 -15.58 14.73 31.74
N GLU A 648 -14.71 13.78 32.08
CA GLU A 648 -13.25 13.96 32.02
C GLU A 648 -12.78 14.16 30.58
N SER A 649 -13.24 13.30 29.66
CA SER A 649 -12.83 13.32 28.25
C SER A 649 -13.33 14.56 27.51
N SER A 650 -14.48 15.11 27.90
CA SER A 650 -15.05 16.33 27.30
C SER A 650 -14.63 17.61 28.02
N ASN A 651 -13.92 17.52 29.15
CA ASN A 651 -13.61 18.65 30.03
C ASN A 651 -14.88 19.43 30.43
N GLY A 652 -15.95 18.69 30.77
CA GLY A 652 -17.27 19.23 31.10
C GLY A 652 -17.23 20.26 32.24
N LYS A 653 -18.07 21.30 32.16
CA LYS A 653 -18.13 22.38 33.16
C LYS A 653 -19.46 22.48 33.90
N LEU A 654 -20.49 21.83 33.39
CA LEU A 654 -21.85 21.89 33.92
C LEU A 654 -22.59 20.62 33.51
N ILE A 655 -23.46 20.11 34.38
CA ILE A 655 -24.31 18.95 34.10
C ILE A 655 -25.78 19.37 34.20
N VAL A 656 -26.60 18.92 33.26
CA VAL A 656 -28.06 19.03 33.30
C VAL A 656 -28.65 17.63 33.42
N SER A 657 -29.48 17.37 34.43
CA SER A 657 -30.03 16.03 34.75
C SER A 657 -31.45 16.12 35.32
N ASP A 658 -32.18 15.00 35.34
CA ASP A 658 -33.41 14.85 36.12
C ASP A 658 -33.12 14.22 37.49
N LEU A 659 -34.08 14.28 38.41
CA LEU A 659 -33.92 13.77 39.77
C LEU A 659 -33.51 12.28 39.86
N PRO A 660 -34.16 11.33 39.14
CA PRO A 660 -33.76 9.92 39.17
C PRO A 660 -32.31 9.68 38.73
N THR A 661 -31.80 10.53 37.85
CA THR A 661 -30.46 10.39 37.28
C THR A 661 -29.42 11.25 38.00
N SER A 662 -29.85 12.25 38.80
CA SER A 662 -28.96 13.17 39.51
C SER A 662 -28.07 12.44 40.53
N HIS A 663 -28.55 11.37 41.16
CA HIS A 663 -27.73 10.53 42.04
C HIS A 663 -26.57 9.85 41.30
N LYS A 664 -26.76 9.43 40.04
CA LYS A 664 -25.66 8.85 39.24
C LYS A 664 -24.63 9.91 38.83
N ALA A 665 -25.08 11.14 38.59
CA ALA A 665 -24.24 12.28 38.30
C ALA A 665 -23.52 12.84 39.55
N ARG A 666 -24.01 12.54 40.76
CA ARG A 666 -23.48 13.04 42.05
C ARG A 666 -22.58 12.07 42.82
N ILE A 667 -22.32 10.84 42.37
CA ILE A 667 -21.59 9.85 43.20
C ILE A 667 -20.14 9.62 42.73
N LEU A 668 -19.20 10.06 43.57
CA LEU A 668 -18.06 9.23 44.00
C LEU A 668 -18.36 8.70 45.42
N PRO A 669 -18.16 7.41 45.72
CA PRO A 669 -17.95 6.96 47.09
C PRO A 669 -16.55 7.40 47.56
N ILE A 670 -16.47 7.96 48.75
CA ILE A 670 -15.22 8.26 49.45
C ILE A 670 -14.37 6.98 49.54
N LYS A 671 -13.23 6.93 48.84
CA LYS A 671 -12.15 5.96 49.11
C LYS A 671 -11.10 6.59 50.03
N PRO A 672 -10.40 5.82 50.89
CA PRO A 672 -9.58 6.35 51.98
C PRO A 672 -8.25 7.01 51.56
N ASN A 673 -8.00 7.28 50.26
CA ASN A 673 -6.70 7.74 49.76
C ASN A 673 -6.79 8.96 48.80
N GLY A 674 -7.56 10.00 49.16
CA GLY A 674 -7.26 11.38 48.78
C GLY A 674 -7.29 11.77 47.29
N VAL A 675 -8.44 11.60 46.60
CA VAL A 675 -8.72 12.28 45.31
C VAL A 675 -10.01 13.11 45.45
N LYS A 676 -9.95 14.36 44.98
CA LYS A 676 -10.93 15.46 45.21
C LYS A 676 -12.25 15.28 44.45
N ASP A 677 -13.31 15.84 45.05
CA ASP A 677 -14.61 16.19 44.46
C ASP A 677 -14.52 16.61 42.98
N CYS A 678 -15.46 16.17 42.14
CA CYS A 678 -15.60 16.70 40.79
C CYS A 678 -16.08 18.17 40.78
N GLY A 679 -16.75 18.63 41.85
CA GLY A 679 -17.05 20.04 42.09
C GLY A 679 -17.84 20.78 41.01
N LEU A 680 -18.48 20.06 40.06
CA LEU A 680 -19.22 20.67 38.96
C LEU A 680 -20.66 21.02 39.37
N PRO A 681 -21.16 22.21 38.99
CA PRO A 681 -22.56 22.56 39.21
C PRO A 681 -23.50 21.63 38.42
N VAL A 682 -24.63 21.26 39.04
CA VAL A 682 -25.68 20.42 38.44
C VAL A 682 -27.00 21.19 38.42
N ILE A 683 -27.62 21.27 37.24
CA ILE A 683 -28.97 21.80 37.04
C ILE A 683 -29.95 20.63 37.02
N ILE A 684 -30.97 20.68 37.89
CA ILE A 684 -31.99 19.62 37.98
C ILE A 684 -33.31 20.09 37.34
N LEU A 685 -33.83 19.24 36.45
CA LEU A 685 -35.20 19.34 35.92
C LEU A 685 -36.16 18.48 36.76
N GLY A 686 -37.24 19.08 37.25
CA GLY A 686 -38.27 18.43 38.06
C GLY A 686 -38.94 19.43 39.01
N GLU A 687 -39.93 18.97 39.78
CA GLU A 687 -40.66 19.79 40.77
C GLU A 687 -40.02 19.72 42.17
N GLU A 688 -39.07 18.80 42.39
CA GLU A 688 -38.46 18.54 43.70
C GLU A 688 -37.08 19.21 43.85
N HIS A 689 -36.89 19.95 44.95
CA HIS A 689 -35.63 20.61 45.30
C HIS A 689 -34.62 19.64 45.91
N VAL A 690 -33.39 19.66 45.37
CA VAL A 690 -32.27 18.87 45.89
C VAL A 690 -31.18 19.80 46.42
N GLU A 691 -30.78 19.61 47.68
CA GLU A 691 -29.75 20.40 48.34
C GLU A 691 -28.40 20.33 47.59
N GLY A 692 -27.82 21.50 47.32
CA GLY A 692 -26.56 21.67 46.60
C GLY A 692 -26.67 21.69 45.07
N THR A 693 -27.87 21.82 44.50
CA THR A 693 -28.10 21.86 43.04
C THR A 693 -28.86 23.12 42.61
N ILE A 694 -28.81 23.44 41.31
CA ILE A 694 -29.51 24.58 40.72
C ILE A 694 -30.86 24.10 40.17
N HIS A 695 -31.97 24.63 40.67
CA HIS A 695 -33.30 24.25 40.20
C HIS A 695 -33.63 24.94 38.88
N TRP A 696 -34.24 24.20 37.94
CA TRP A 696 -34.59 24.70 36.60
C TRP A 696 -35.44 25.98 36.62
N ASP A 697 -36.56 25.99 37.34
CA ASP A 697 -37.48 27.13 37.36
C ASP A 697 -36.86 28.37 38.00
N GLU A 698 -36.15 28.20 39.12
CA GLU A 698 -35.45 29.29 39.80
C GLU A 698 -34.36 29.91 38.92
N LEU A 699 -33.67 29.07 38.14
CA LEU A 699 -32.64 29.51 37.20
C LEU A 699 -33.24 30.34 36.06
N LEU A 700 -34.36 29.90 35.48
CA LEU A 700 -35.05 30.65 34.42
C LEU A 700 -35.62 31.97 34.95
N GLU A 701 -36.23 31.98 36.14
CA GLU A 701 -36.71 33.22 36.76
C GLU A 701 -35.57 34.17 37.15
N ALA A 702 -34.45 33.65 37.64
CA ALA A 702 -33.28 34.47 37.96
C ALA A 702 -32.70 35.15 36.71
N ALA A 703 -32.72 34.46 35.57
CA ALA A 703 -32.32 35.03 34.29
C ALA A 703 -33.25 36.18 33.85
N ASP A 704 -34.56 36.08 34.10
CA ASP A 704 -35.51 37.16 33.79
C ASP A 704 -35.29 38.40 34.68
N ARG A 705 -34.92 38.18 35.95
CA ARG A 705 -34.60 39.26 36.93
C ARG A 705 -33.27 39.98 36.63
N ALA A 706 -32.31 39.30 35.99
CA ALA A 706 -31.00 39.86 35.66
C ALA A 706 -31.03 40.92 34.53
N ASN A 707 -32.15 41.11 33.84
CA ASN A 707 -32.36 42.04 32.71
C ASN A 707 -32.14 43.54 33.02
N SER A 708 -31.75 43.95 34.24
CA SER A 708 -31.59 45.39 34.57
C SER A 708 -30.16 45.92 34.49
N ARG A 709 -29.12 45.10 34.21
CA ARG A 709 -27.72 45.55 34.33
C ARG A 709 -26.74 45.21 33.18
N THR A 710 -27.14 44.51 32.12
CA THR A 710 -26.17 43.90 31.17
C THR A 710 -26.32 44.29 29.69
N ASP A 711 -27.01 45.39 29.37
CA ASP A 711 -27.10 45.91 27.98
C ASP A 711 -25.88 46.75 27.52
N HIS A 712 -24.81 46.87 28.32
CA HIS A 712 -23.68 47.78 28.03
C HIS A 712 -22.29 47.14 27.84
N LEU A 713 -22.20 45.83 27.58
CA LEU A 713 -20.92 45.17 27.27
C LEU A 713 -21.01 44.36 25.98
N THR A 714 -21.13 45.04 24.84
CA THR A 714 -20.96 44.43 23.51
C THR A 714 -20.11 45.34 22.63
N ASN A 715 -18.79 45.32 22.82
CA ASN A 715 -17.81 45.92 21.91
C ASN A 715 -16.49 45.12 21.97
N GLN A 716 -16.57 43.80 21.75
CA GLN A 716 -15.40 42.98 21.39
C GLN A 716 -15.81 42.04 20.24
N GLU A 717 -15.25 42.30 19.05
CA GLU A 717 -15.48 41.52 17.83
C GLU A 717 -14.97 40.06 17.96
N ASP A 718 -14.12 39.75 18.96
CA ASP A 718 -13.57 38.42 19.25
C ASP A 718 -14.56 37.42 19.89
N GLU A 719 -15.76 37.88 20.25
CA GLU A 719 -16.73 37.11 21.04
C GLU A 719 -18.01 36.71 20.27
N ILE A 720 -18.04 36.82 18.94
CA ILE A 720 -19.20 36.38 18.13
C ILE A 720 -19.10 34.87 17.83
N VAL A 721 -20.21 34.12 18.00
CA VAL A 721 -20.28 32.71 17.57
C VAL A 721 -20.23 32.65 16.05
N GLN A 722 -19.22 31.96 15.55
CA GLN A 722 -19.04 31.67 14.14
C GLN A 722 -19.64 30.31 13.81
N GLN A 723 -20.07 30.15 12.56
CA GLN A 723 -20.62 28.88 12.09
C GLN A 723 -19.60 27.72 12.15
N THR A 724 -18.31 28.03 12.18
CA THR A 724 -17.19 27.10 12.34
C THR A 724 -16.90 26.72 13.79
N ASP A 725 -17.53 27.37 14.77
CA ASP A 725 -17.35 27.02 16.17
C ASP A 725 -17.99 25.66 16.49
N LEU A 726 -17.39 24.97 17.47
CA LEU A 726 -17.89 23.70 17.98
C LEU A 726 -19.28 23.89 18.61
N CYS A 727 -20.26 23.12 18.14
CA CYS A 727 -21.65 23.19 18.57
C CYS A 727 -22.04 21.98 19.44
N ALA A 728 -21.61 20.80 19.02
CA ALA A 728 -21.93 19.54 19.70
C ALA A 728 -20.72 18.62 19.79
N LEU A 729 -20.65 17.85 20.87
CA LEU A 729 -19.65 16.83 21.15
C LEU A 729 -20.32 15.51 21.57
N PRO A 730 -21.10 14.86 20.68
CA PRO A 730 -21.64 13.54 20.94
C PRO A 730 -20.53 12.50 21.04
N PHE A 731 -20.69 11.51 21.93
CA PHE A 731 -19.73 10.43 22.11
C PHE A 731 -20.11 9.22 21.26
N SER A 732 -19.18 8.77 20.42
CA SER A 732 -19.31 7.63 19.50
C SER A 732 -18.41 6.50 19.98
N SER A 733 -18.96 5.30 20.15
CA SER A 733 -18.20 4.06 20.38
C SER A 733 -17.53 3.66 19.07
N GLY A 734 -16.46 4.38 18.69
CA GLY A 734 -15.71 4.08 17.49
C GLY A 734 -15.16 2.66 17.50
N THR A 735 -14.64 2.23 16.36
CA THR A 735 -14.10 0.90 16.08
C THR A 735 -12.89 0.45 16.93
N THR A 736 -12.52 1.21 17.97
CA THR A 736 -11.32 1.01 18.81
C THR A 736 -11.66 0.80 20.30
N GLY A 737 -12.91 0.47 20.64
CA GLY A 737 -13.32 0.01 21.98
C GLY A 737 -13.50 1.07 23.07
N LEU A 738 -12.94 2.28 22.94
CA LEU A 738 -13.18 3.41 23.84
C LEU A 738 -14.05 4.47 23.14
N SER A 739 -15.09 4.97 23.83
CA SER A 739 -15.98 6.01 23.31
C SER A 739 -15.25 7.34 23.13
N LYS A 740 -15.37 7.95 21.95
CA LYS A 740 -14.66 9.17 21.52
C LYS A 740 -15.65 10.30 21.25
N GLY A 741 -15.31 11.52 21.67
CA GLY A 741 -16.09 12.72 21.35
C GLY A 741 -15.91 13.12 19.89
N VAL A 742 -17.03 13.22 19.16
CA VAL A 742 -17.06 13.66 17.76
C VAL A 742 -17.30 15.16 17.73
N MET A 743 -16.37 15.93 17.16
CA MET A 743 -16.44 17.38 17.12
C MET A 743 -17.33 17.86 15.97
N LEU A 744 -18.52 18.37 16.28
CA LEU A 744 -19.48 18.87 15.27
C LEU A 744 -19.67 20.38 15.39
N THR A 745 -19.37 21.10 14.32
CA THR A 745 -19.58 22.56 14.24
C THR A 745 -21.03 22.91 13.92
N HIS A 746 -21.43 24.16 14.13
CA HIS A 746 -22.75 24.64 13.67
C HIS A 746 -22.94 24.41 12.16
N ARG A 747 -21.89 24.62 11.36
CA ARG A 747 -21.93 24.41 9.91
C ARG A 747 -22.21 22.97 9.55
N ASN A 748 -21.63 21.99 10.26
CA ASN A 748 -21.86 20.58 9.98
C ASN A 748 -23.33 20.20 10.17
N LEU A 749 -23.92 20.62 11.29
CA LEU A 749 -25.32 20.33 11.62
C LEU A 749 -26.30 21.06 10.69
N VAL A 750 -26.05 22.35 10.39
CA VAL A 750 -26.87 23.12 9.45
C VAL A 750 -26.79 22.55 8.03
N ALA A 751 -25.59 22.16 7.57
CA ALA A 751 -25.43 21.53 6.26
C ALA A 751 -26.19 20.20 6.18
N ASN A 752 -26.12 19.35 7.21
CA ASN A 752 -26.86 18.09 7.25
C ASN A 752 -28.39 18.33 7.22
N LEU A 753 -28.89 19.31 7.96
CA LEU A 753 -30.32 19.69 7.95
C LEU A 753 -30.78 20.30 6.63
N CYS A 754 -29.91 20.98 5.88
CA CYS A 754 -30.26 21.45 4.53
C CYS A 754 -30.36 20.28 3.54
N SER A 755 -29.56 19.23 3.74
CA SER A 755 -29.50 18.05 2.88
C SER A 755 -30.52 16.96 3.23
N THR A 756 -31.26 17.08 4.34
CA THR A 756 -32.17 16.04 4.86
C THR A 756 -33.59 16.58 5.08
N LEU A 757 -34.61 15.79 4.77
CA LEU A 757 -36.02 16.23 4.76
C LEU A 757 -36.92 15.25 5.54
N PHE A 758 -36.90 15.15 6.87
CA PHE A 758 -37.87 14.30 7.61
C PHE A 758 -38.25 14.81 9.03
N SER A 759 -39.31 14.24 9.65
CA SER A 759 -39.99 14.71 10.88
C SER A 759 -40.53 13.60 11.83
N VAL A 760 -40.30 13.72 13.17
CA VAL A 760 -40.79 12.97 14.39
C VAL A 760 -40.22 11.57 14.71
N SER A 761 -39.96 11.21 15.99
CA SER A 761 -39.27 9.95 16.39
C SER A 761 -39.30 9.52 17.87
N LEU A 762 -39.18 8.18 18.04
CA LEU A 762 -38.82 7.45 19.26
C LEU A 762 -37.38 6.88 19.19
N ILE A 763 -36.38 7.74 19.30
CA ILE A 763 -34.96 7.36 19.44
C ILE A 763 -34.39 8.15 20.64
N PRO A 764 -33.41 7.62 21.41
CA PRO A 764 -32.89 8.34 22.57
C PRO A 764 -32.31 9.70 22.16
N PHE A 765 -32.78 10.78 22.81
CA PHE A 765 -32.44 12.15 22.43
C PHE A 765 -30.97 12.50 22.65
N PHE A 766 -30.23 11.73 23.45
CA PHE A 766 -28.79 11.92 23.64
C PHE A 766 -27.93 11.48 22.45
N HIS A 767 -28.48 10.69 21.50
CA HIS A 767 -27.79 10.38 20.25
C HIS A 767 -27.92 11.54 19.25
N ILE A 768 -26.95 11.66 18.32
CA ILE A 768 -27.00 12.73 17.30
C ILE A 768 -28.26 12.66 16.43
N TYR A 769 -28.78 11.45 16.16
CA TYR A 769 -30.06 11.29 15.46
C TYR A 769 -31.21 11.90 16.27
N GLY A 770 -31.19 11.67 17.59
CA GLY A 770 -32.09 12.26 18.57
C GLY A 770 -32.22 13.78 18.46
N ILE A 771 -31.07 14.46 18.48
CA ILE A 771 -31.02 15.92 18.39
C ILE A 771 -31.22 16.43 16.97
N THR A 772 -30.41 15.99 16.01
CA THR A 772 -30.40 16.56 14.65
C THR A 772 -31.58 16.03 13.83
N GLY A 773 -31.76 14.72 13.78
CA GLY A 773 -32.76 14.05 12.94
C GLY A 773 -34.21 14.16 13.44
N ILE A 774 -34.41 14.35 14.75
CA ILE A 774 -35.76 14.50 15.34
C ILE A 774 -36.02 15.94 15.72
N CYS A 775 -35.31 16.45 16.74
CA CYS A 775 -35.66 17.72 17.36
C CYS A 775 -35.43 18.88 16.39
N CYS A 776 -34.22 18.98 15.83
CA CYS A 776 -33.88 20.09 14.93
C CYS A 776 -34.64 20.02 13.61
N ALA A 777 -34.67 18.85 12.97
CA ALA A 777 -35.37 18.67 11.69
C ALA A 777 -36.89 18.94 11.82
N THR A 778 -37.54 18.47 12.89
CA THR A 778 -38.98 18.68 13.08
C THR A 778 -39.32 20.13 13.41
N ILE A 779 -38.58 20.78 14.31
CA ILE A 779 -38.79 22.21 14.64
C ILE A 779 -38.57 23.08 13.41
N ARG A 780 -37.55 22.77 12.60
CA ARG A 780 -37.26 23.48 11.36
C ARG A 780 -38.45 23.40 10.40
N ASN A 781 -39.00 22.19 10.22
CA ASN A 781 -40.14 21.92 9.34
C ASN A 781 -41.51 22.21 9.98
N LYS A 782 -41.53 22.81 11.17
CA LYS A 782 -42.76 23.20 11.89
C LYS A 782 -43.69 22.01 12.20
N GLY A 783 -43.13 20.82 12.39
CA GLY A 783 -43.88 19.60 12.76
C GLY A 783 -44.13 19.48 14.27
N GLU A 784 -44.84 18.43 14.69
CA GLU A 784 -45.13 18.18 16.11
C GLU A 784 -44.46 16.89 16.55
N VAL A 785 -43.63 16.91 17.60
CA VAL A 785 -42.94 15.72 18.11
C VAL A 785 -43.68 15.13 19.30
N VAL A 786 -44.12 13.88 19.16
CA VAL A 786 -44.66 13.09 20.28
C VAL A 786 -43.50 12.43 21.03
N VAL A 787 -43.29 12.85 22.28
CA VAL A 787 -42.19 12.39 23.14
C VAL A 787 -42.67 11.27 24.03
N MET A 788 -42.02 10.12 23.98
CA MET A 788 -42.25 9.02 24.92
C MET A 788 -41.01 8.78 25.75
N ARG A 789 -41.14 8.90 27.08
CA ARG A 789 -40.02 8.77 28.03
C ARG A 789 -39.37 7.40 28.03
N ARG A 790 -40.16 6.33 27.86
CA ARG A 790 -39.69 4.95 27.82
C ARG A 790 -40.55 4.13 26.87
N TYR A 791 -39.91 3.28 26.06
CA TYR A 791 -40.62 2.37 25.17
C TYR A 791 -41.38 1.28 25.93
N GLU A 792 -42.66 1.21 25.66
CA GLU A 792 -43.56 0.10 25.97
C GLU A 792 -44.50 -0.05 24.77
N LEU A 793 -44.67 -1.29 24.27
CA LEU A 793 -45.29 -1.54 22.97
C LEU A 793 -46.75 -1.07 22.91
N ARG A 794 -47.52 -1.30 23.97
CA ARG A 794 -48.93 -0.92 24.02
C ARG A 794 -49.10 0.60 24.09
N ALA A 795 -48.32 1.28 24.93
CA ALA A 795 -48.27 2.74 25.00
C ALA A 795 -47.82 3.37 23.67
N PHE A 796 -46.85 2.75 22.99
CA PHE A 796 -46.37 3.18 21.68
C PHE A 796 -47.48 3.16 20.62
N LEU A 797 -48.20 2.04 20.49
CA LEU A 797 -49.32 1.93 19.54
C LEU A 797 -50.46 2.91 19.87
N ASN A 798 -50.79 3.07 21.15
CA ASN A 798 -51.77 4.06 21.59
C ASN A 798 -51.35 5.48 21.22
N ALA A 799 -50.07 5.83 21.38
CA ALA A 799 -49.55 7.15 21.02
C ALA A 799 -49.62 7.39 19.50
N LEU A 800 -49.28 6.40 18.67
CA LEU A 800 -49.38 6.50 17.21
C LEU A 800 -50.81 6.79 16.74
N ILE A 801 -51.80 6.16 17.37
CA ILE A 801 -53.22 6.35 17.04
C ILE A 801 -53.75 7.68 17.60
N THR A 802 -53.52 7.96 18.88
CA THR A 802 -54.09 9.11 19.60
C THR A 802 -53.56 10.44 19.06
N HIS A 803 -52.28 10.49 18.68
CA HIS A 803 -51.63 11.69 18.16
C HIS A 803 -51.49 11.67 16.63
N GLU A 804 -52.18 10.75 15.94
CA GLU A 804 -52.21 10.65 14.48
C GLU A 804 -50.82 10.73 13.82
N VAL A 805 -49.84 9.99 14.37
CA VAL A 805 -48.45 10.08 13.95
C VAL A 805 -48.30 9.57 12.51
N THR A 806 -47.66 10.36 11.64
CA THR A 806 -47.52 10.08 10.20
C THR A 806 -46.16 9.52 9.81
N PHE A 807 -45.13 9.71 10.63
CA PHE A 807 -43.78 9.19 10.40
C PHE A 807 -43.16 8.72 11.73
N ALA A 808 -42.52 7.56 11.72
CA ALA A 808 -41.90 7.00 12.92
C ALA A 808 -40.57 6.26 12.59
N PRO A 809 -39.41 6.86 12.88
CA PRO A 809 -38.14 6.18 12.83
C PRO A 809 -37.97 5.34 14.09
N ILE A 810 -37.72 4.06 13.86
CA ILE A 810 -37.70 3.00 14.86
C ILE A 810 -36.54 2.05 14.57
N VAL A 811 -36.02 1.42 15.62
CA VAL A 811 -34.90 0.46 15.48
C VAL A 811 -35.41 -0.94 15.15
N PRO A 812 -34.59 -1.83 14.53
CA PRO A 812 -35.02 -3.16 14.13
C PRO A 812 -35.72 -4.01 15.21
N PRO A 813 -35.31 -3.96 16.51
CA PRO A 813 -36.02 -4.67 17.57
C PRO A 813 -37.50 -4.24 17.76
N ILE A 814 -37.84 -2.98 17.45
CA ILE A 814 -39.22 -2.49 17.54
C ILE A 814 -40.03 -2.99 16.35
N ILE A 815 -39.47 -2.98 15.14
CA ILE A 815 -40.11 -3.58 13.95
C ILE A 815 -40.40 -5.05 14.20
N PHE A 816 -39.43 -5.78 14.75
CA PHE A 816 -39.62 -7.17 15.14
C PHE A 816 -40.76 -7.34 16.16
N ALA A 817 -40.82 -6.48 17.18
CA ALA A 817 -41.90 -6.50 18.16
C ALA A 817 -43.29 -6.21 17.54
N LEU A 818 -43.38 -5.26 16.59
CA LEU A 818 -44.60 -4.94 15.85
C LEU A 818 -45.08 -6.14 14.99
N VAL A 819 -44.15 -6.90 14.43
CA VAL A 819 -44.47 -8.09 13.63
C VAL A 819 -44.88 -9.27 14.51
N LYS A 820 -44.10 -9.58 15.55
CA LYS A 820 -44.20 -10.86 16.28
C LYS A 820 -45.06 -10.84 17.55
N ASN A 821 -45.33 -9.67 18.13
CA ASN A 821 -46.06 -9.60 19.40
C ASN A 821 -47.58 -9.57 19.16
N LEU A 822 -48.31 -10.48 19.79
CA LEU A 822 -49.77 -10.63 19.68
C LEU A 822 -50.54 -9.40 20.18
N ILE A 823 -49.94 -8.57 21.04
CA ILE A 823 -50.56 -7.32 21.52
C ILE A 823 -50.95 -6.42 20.36
N VAL A 824 -50.21 -6.46 19.25
CA VAL A 824 -50.47 -5.62 18.06
C VAL A 824 -51.81 -5.98 17.41
N ASP A 825 -52.23 -7.24 17.50
CA ASP A 825 -53.47 -7.74 16.89
C ASP A 825 -54.72 -7.31 17.70
N GLU A 826 -54.53 -6.81 18.93
CA GLU A 826 -55.59 -6.23 19.76
C GLU A 826 -55.97 -4.80 19.35
N PHE A 827 -55.16 -4.16 18.51
CA PHE A 827 -55.36 -2.78 18.06
C PHE A 827 -56.04 -2.70 16.70
N ASP A 828 -56.90 -1.71 16.52
CA ASP A 828 -57.47 -1.38 15.22
C ASP A 828 -56.45 -0.61 14.36
N LEU A 829 -55.70 -1.35 13.55
CA LEU A 829 -54.62 -0.80 12.72
C LEU A 829 -55.13 0.17 11.64
N GLN A 830 -56.43 0.17 11.30
CA GLN A 830 -57.00 1.12 10.33
C GLN A 830 -57.03 2.56 10.86
N LYS A 831 -56.93 2.73 12.18
CA LYS A 831 -56.85 4.06 12.82
C LYS A 831 -55.47 4.68 12.75
N LEU A 832 -54.44 3.93 12.32
CA LEU A 832 -53.10 4.47 12.17
C LEU A 832 -53.04 5.42 10.98
N LYS A 833 -52.51 6.63 11.21
CA LYS A 833 -52.19 7.62 10.16
C LYS A 833 -50.74 7.53 9.69
N LEU A 834 -50.02 6.50 10.13
CA LEU A 834 -48.62 6.26 9.83
C LEU A 834 -48.46 6.01 8.32
N ARG A 835 -47.58 6.78 7.66
CA ARG A 835 -47.31 6.66 6.23
C ARG A 835 -45.99 5.96 5.95
N SER A 836 -44.98 6.23 6.78
CA SER A 836 -43.68 5.59 6.63
C SER A 836 -42.93 5.45 7.96
N ILE A 837 -42.05 4.45 7.99
CA ILE A 837 -41.08 4.22 9.06
C ILE A 837 -39.68 4.23 8.48
N THR A 838 -38.72 4.74 9.25
CA THR A 838 -37.30 4.66 8.90
C THR A 838 -36.56 3.85 9.94
N THR A 839 -35.79 2.85 9.50
CA THR A 839 -34.89 2.10 10.36
C THR A 839 -33.44 2.42 10.03
N ALA A 840 -32.61 2.46 11.06
CA ALA A 840 -31.18 2.72 10.97
C ALA A 840 -30.45 1.99 12.10
N ALA A 841 -29.16 2.24 12.25
CA ALA A 841 -28.26 1.70 13.28
C ALA A 841 -27.95 0.20 13.19
N ALA A 842 -28.82 -0.64 12.60
CA ALA A 842 -28.55 -2.04 12.29
C ALA A 842 -29.27 -2.48 11.01
N PRO A 843 -28.67 -3.39 10.22
CA PRO A 843 -29.34 -3.95 9.05
C PRO A 843 -30.61 -4.67 9.47
N LEU A 844 -31.69 -4.46 8.72
CA LEU A 844 -32.95 -5.17 8.92
C LEU A 844 -32.97 -6.45 8.08
N ALA A 845 -33.33 -7.58 8.69
CA ALA A 845 -33.48 -8.82 7.94
C ALA A 845 -34.63 -8.70 6.92
N PRO A 846 -34.42 -9.07 5.64
CA PRO A 846 -35.44 -8.91 4.59
C PRO A 846 -36.76 -9.61 4.93
N GLU A 847 -36.72 -10.74 5.63
CA GLU A 847 -37.91 -11.48 6.06
C GLU A 847 -38.75 -10.67 7.05
N ILE A 848 -38.11 -9.92 7.95
CA ILE A 848 -38.82 -9.12 8.96
C ILE A 848 -39.49 -7.91 8.31
N LEU A 849 -38.83 -7.27 7.34
CA LEU A 849 -39.43 -6.17 6.58
C LEU A 849 -40.63 -6.65 5.77
N ASN A 850 -40.52 -7.79 5.09
CA ASN A 850 -41.63 -8.38 4.33
C ASN A 850 -42.84 -8.71 5.22
N GLU A 851 -42.61 -9.25 6.41
CA GLU A 851 -43.69 -9.54 7.37
C GLU A 851 -44.30 -8.26 7.97
N PHE A 852 -43.50 -7.20 8.13
CA PHE A 852 -43.99 -5.89 8.53
C PHE A 852 -44.91 -5.28 7.46
N GLU A 853 -44.48 -5.24 6.20
CA GLU A 853 -45.26 -4.70 5.08
C GLU A 853 -46.56 -5.50 4.85
N LYS A 854 -46.56 -6.82 5.08
CA LYS A 854 -47.79 -7.63 5.05
C LYS A 854 -48.78 -7.23 6.14
N LYS A 855 -48.29 -6.90 7.34
CA LYS A 855 -49.12 -6.54 8.49
C LYS A 855 -49.57 -5.08 8.44
N PHE A 856 -48.78 -4.20 7.82
CA PHE A 856 -49.01 -2.77 7.67
C PHE A 856 -48.89 -2.35 6.18
N PRO A 857 -49.86 -2.72 5.32
CA PRO A 857 -49.75 -2.55 3.87
C PRO A 857 -49.68 -1.09 3.42
N ASP A 858 -50.23 -0.16 4.21
CA ASP A 858 -50.24 1.28 3.91
C ASP A 858 -49.02 2.02 4.49
N VAL A 859 -48.08 1.32 5.14
CA VAL A 859 -46.90 1.91 5.79
C VAL A 859 -45.63 1.51 5.05
N GLN A 860 -44.91 2.49 4.51
CA GLN A 860 -43.66 2.25 3.81
C GLN A 860 -42.49 2.06 4.79
N GLY A 861 -41.75 0.95 4.67
CA GLY A 861 -40.50 0.73 5.41
C GLY A 861 -39.27 1.19 4.63
N GLN A 862 -38.42 2.01 5.24
CA GLN A 862 -37.21 2.55 4.61
C GLN A 862 -35.97 2.33 5.49
N GLU A 863 -34.87 1.86 4.91
CA GLU A 863 -33.58 1.80 5.58
C GLU A 863 -32.76 3.06 5.29
N ALA A 864 -32.14 3.64 6.30
CA ALA A 864 -31.25 4.79 6.16
C ALA A 864 -29.89 4.51 6.80
N TYR A 865 -28.83 5.08 6.22
CA TYR A 865 -27.48 4.98 6.74
C TYR A 865 -26.95 6.33 7.19
N GLY A 866 -26.28 6.33 8.34
CA GLY A 866 -25.85 7.53 9.02
C GLY A 866 -24.83 7.25 10.11
N MET A 867 -23.97 8.24 10.37
CA MET A 867 -22.92 8.14 11.37
C MET A 867 -22.76 9.46 12.14
N THR A 868 -22.23 9.38 13.36
CA THR A 868 -22.09 10.53 14.25
C THR A 868 -21.15 11.57 13.68
N GLU A 869 -20.05 11.11 13.10
CA GLU A 869 -19.00 11.87 12.44
C GLU A 869 -19.52 12.65 11.24
N HIS A 870 -20.67 12.25 10.70
CA HIS A 870 -21.32 12.92 9.59
C HIS A 870 -22.61 13.67 9.98
N SER A 871 -22.71 14.07 11.25
CA SER A 871 -23.80 14.93 11.74
C SER A 871 -25.21 14.34 11.73
N CYS A 872 -25.40 13.10 11.28
CA CYS A 872 -26.55 12.20 11.49
C CYS A 872 -26.77 11.30 10.26
N ILE A 873 -27.26 11.84 9.14
CA ILE A 873 -27.68 11.08 7.95
C ILE A 873 -26.67 11.25 6.82
N THR A 874 -26.27 10.13 6.21
CA THR A 874 -25.34 10.09 5.07
C THR A 874 -26.06 9.63 3.80
N LEU A 875 -26.88 8.56 3.90
CA LEU A 875 -27.63 7.98 2.81
C LEU A 875 -29.09 7.83 3.24
N SER A 876 -30.02 8.26 2.39
CA SER A 876 -31.44 8.25 2.72
C SER A 876 -32.33 8.15 1.47
N HIS A 877 -33.57 7.74 1.70
CA HIS A 877 -34.62 7.75 0.70
C HIS A 877 -35.15 9.17 0.50
N SER A 878 -35.84 9.45 -0.61
CA SER A 878 -36.52 10.74 -0.82
C SER A 878 -37.99 10.51 -1.17
N ASP A 879 -38.83 11.52 -0.91
CA ASP A 879 -40.26 11.47 -1.24
C ASP A 879 -40.54 11.34 -2.75
N GLN A 880 -39.56 11.65 -3.60
CA GLN A 880 -39.70 11.62 -5.06
C GLN A 880 -39.27 10.29 -5.68
N HIS A 881 -38.41 9.52 -5.01
CA HIS A 881 -37.85 8.27 -5.54
C HIS A 881 -37.72 7.21 -4.45
N ILE A 882 -38.43 6.09 -4.66
CA ILE A 882 -38.36 4.91 -3.79
C ILE A 882 -37.13 4.10 -4.20
N ALA A 883 -36.17 3.92 -3.28
CA ALA A 883 -34.98 3.12 -3.53
C ALA A 883 -35.34 1.62 -3.60
N LYS A 884 -34.45 0.82 -4.19
CA LYS A 884 -34.63 -0.64 -4.28
C LYS A 884 -34.72 -1.28 -2.88
N ARG A 885 -35.37 -2.45 -2.81
CA ARG A 885 -35.46 -3.23 -1.56
C ARG A 885 -34.06 -3.54 -1.03
N ASN A 886 -33.89 -3.45 0.28
CA ASN A 886 -32.61 -3.63 1.01
C ASN A 886 -31.54 -2.56 0.69
N SER A 887 -31.87 -1.52 -0.07
CA SER A 887 -31.00 -0.35 -0.23
C SER A 887 -31.14 0.59 0.96
N VAL A 888 -30.02 1.19 1.38
CA VAL A 888 -29.99 2.27 2.38
C VAL A 888 -30.26 3.65 1.77
N GLY A 889 -30.69 3.68 0.50
CA GLY A 889 -31.09 4.88 -0.22
C GLY A 889 -29.98 5.50 -1.06
N PHE A 890 -30.12 6.80 -1.31
CA PHE A 890 -29.26 7.57 -2.21
C PHE A 890 -28.31 8.49 -1.43
N ILE A 891 -27.24 8.94 -2.10
CA ILE A 891 -26.33 9.97 -1.59
C ILE A 891 -27.11 11.28 -1.41
N VAL A 892 -27.15 11.84 -0.20
CA VAL A 892 -27.83 13.13 0.06
C VAL A 892 -27.07 14.31 -0.58
N PRO A 893 -27.73 15.46 -0.86
CA PRO A 893 -27.09 16.61 -1.49
C PRO A 893 -25.81 17.07 -0.77
N ASN A 894 -24.88 17.64 -1.55
CA ASN A 894 -23.58 18.18 -1.10
C ASN A 894 -22.55 17.15 -0.61
N LEU A 895 -22.76 15.86 -0.87
CA LEU A 895 -21.82 14.79 -0.53
C LEU A 895 -21.21 14.13 -1.76
N GLU A 896 -19.97 13.67 -1.58
CA GLU A 896 -19.31 12.74 -2.49
C GLU A 896 -18.98 11.44 -1.73
N VAL A 897 -19.21 10.30 -2.37
CA VAL A 897 -18.94 8.96 -1.82
C VAL A 897 -18.00 8.22 -2.77
N LYS A 898 -17.07 7.45 -2.20
CA LYS A 898 -16.13 6.58 -2.90
C LYS A 898 -16.20 5.19 -2.27
N PHE A 899 -16.02 4.15 -3.06
CA PHE A 899 -15.85 2.79 -2.56
C PHE A 899 -14.38 2.42 -2.75
N VAL A 900 -13.74 1.91 -1.70
CA VAL A 900 -12.30 1.67 -1.68
C VAL A 900 -12.02 0.22 -1.31
N ASP A 901 -11.16 -0.44 -2.06
CA ASP A 901 -10.66 -1.76 -1.70
C ASP A 901 -9.82 -1.65 -0.41
N PRO A 902 -10.19 -2.37 0.67
CA PRO A 902 -9.51 -2.25 1.96
C PRO A 902 -8.08 -2.78 1.96
N ASP A 903 -7.73 -3.71 1.05
CA ASP A 903 -6.39 -4.31 0.97
C ASP A 903 -5.48 -3.51 0.04
N THR A 904 -6.03 -3.01 -1.08
CA THR A 904 -5.24 -2.32 -2.12
C THR A 904 -5.32 -0.80 -2.06
N GLY A 905 -6.28 -0.23 -1.33
CA GLY A 905 -6.53 1.22 -1.25
C GLY A 905 -7.11 1.82 -2.54
N ARG A 906 -7.51 0.98 -3.51
CA ARG A 906 -7.96 1.40 -4.84
C ARG A 906 -9.41 1.88 -4.84
N SER A 907 -9.72 2.88 -5.67
CA SER A 907 -11.10 3.27 -5.94
C SER A 907 -11.81 2.19 -6.74
N LEU A 908 -13.01 1.80 -6.33
CA LEU A 908 -13.81 0.78 -7.01
C LEU A 908 -14.94 1.39 -7.83
N PRO A 909 -15.27 0.82 -9.01
CA PRO A 909 -16.38 1.26 -9.85
C PRO A 909 -17.74 0.82 -9.28
N LYS A 910 -18.82 1.15 -10.00
CA LYS A 910 -20.18 0.70 -9.65
C LYS A 910 -20.27 -0.82 -9.61
N ASN A 911 -21.21 -1.33 -8.82
CA ASN A 911 -21.49 -2.75 -8.62
C ASN A 911 -20.33 -3.56 -8.01
N THR A 912 -19.31 -2.89 -7.46
CA THR A 912 -18.17 -3.55 -6.81
C THR A 912 -18.17 -3.24 -5.30
N PRO A 913 -18.22 -4.25 -4.43
CA PRO A 913 -18.15 -4.05 -2.98
C PRO A 913 -16.80 -3.49 -2.53
N GLY A 914 -16.82 -2.43 -1.71
CA GLY A 914 -15.64 -1.88 -1.07
C GLY A 914 -15.98 -1.04 0.17
N GLU A 915 -14.96 -0.60 0.89
CA GLU A 915 -15.10 0.30 2.02
C GLU A 915 -15.69 1.64 1.58
N ILE A 916 -16.79 2.04 2.20
CA ILE A 916 -17.45 3.31 1.94
C ILE A 916 -16.60 4.44 2.54
N CYS A 917 -16.21 5.39 1.70
CA CYS A 917 -15.49 6.60 2.07
C CYS A 917 -16.34 7.82 1.71
N VAL A 918 -16.56 8.72 2.69
CA VAL A 918 -17.43 9.89 2.49
C VAL A 918 -16.61 11.17 2.58
N LYS A 919 -16.73 12.01 1.54
CA LYS A 919 -16.04 13.29 1.46
C LYS A 919 -16.98 14.43 1.88
N SER A 920 -16.99 14.66 3.19
CA SER A 920 -17.18 16.00 3.78
C SER A 920 -16.02 16.37 4.71
N GLN A 921 -15.25 15.37 5.17
CA GLN A 921 -13.93 15.45 5.84
C GLN A 921 -12.98 14.28 5.48
N CYS A 922 -13.22 13.54 4.39
CA CYS A 922 -12.51 12.30 4.01
C CYS A 922 -12.44 11.27 5.15
N LEU A 923 -13.58 10.64 5.44
CA LEU A 923 -13.70 9.64 6.51
C LEU A 923 -13.90 8.23 5.94
N HIS A 924 -13.04 7.31 6.36
CA HIS A 924 -13.20 5.86 6.19
C HIS A 924 -14.25 5.36 7.19
N THR A 925 -15.34 4.75 6.69
CA THR A 925 -16.47 4.35 7.53
C THR A 925 -16.23 3.03 8.27
N GLY A 926 -15.36 2.16 7.73
CA GLY A 926 -15.23 0.77 8.14
C GLY A 926 -16.42 -0.11 7.72
N ASP A 927 -17.37 0.40 6.95
CA ASP A 927 -18.53 -0.33 6.42
C ASP A 927 -18.29 -0.66 4.93
N ILE A 928 -18.59 -1.90 4.53
CA ILE A 928 -18.46 -2.39 3.15
C ILE A 928 -19.80 -2.27 2.45
N GLY A 929 -19.80 -1.69 1.26
CA GLY A 929 -20.98 -1.60 0.42
C GLY A 929 -20.64 -1.38 -1.05
N TYR A 930 -21.67 -1.24 -1.88
CA TYR A 930 -21.52 -0.86 -3.29
C TYR A 930 -22.67 0.05 -3.73
N ILE A 931 -22.44 0.81 -4.80
CA ILE A 931 -23.48 1.56 -5.51
C ILE A 931 -23.81 0.85 -6.81
N ASP A 932 -25.09 0.70 -7.11
CA ASP A 932 -25.51 0.07 -8.36
C ASP A 932 -25.64 1.07 -9.53
N ASP A 933 -26.01 0.58 -10.70
CA ASP A 933 -26.17 1.41 -11.90
C ASP A 933 -27.28 2.47 -11.78
N ALA A 934 -28.32 2.18 -10.99
CA ALA A 934 -29.45 3.07 -10.72
C ALA A 934 -29.15 4.14 -9.64
N GLY A 935 -28.00 4.00 -8.97
CA GLY A 935 -27.54 4.88 -7.90
C GLY A 935 -28.01 4.47 -6.51
N ASP A 936 -28.61 3.29 -6.35
CA ASP A 936 -28.99 2.71 -5.07
C ASP A 936 -27.73 2.17 -4.36
N ILE A 937 -27.61 2.44 -3.06
CA ILE A 937 -26.47 1.96 -2.26
C ILE A 937 -26.89 0.81 -1.37
N PHE A 938 -26.07 -0.23 -1.31
CA PHE A 938 -26.29 -1.43 -0.51
C PHE A 938 -25.13 -1.61 0.47
N LEU A 939 -25.46 -1.94 1.72
CA LEU A 939 -24.48 -2.35 2.73
C LEU A 939 -24.35 -3.87 2.71
N VAL A 940 -23.12 -4.37 2.65
CA VAL A 940 -22.81 -5.80 2.55
C VAL A 940 -22.23 -6.31 3.85
N ASP A 941 -21.26 -5.60 4.43
CA ASP A 941 -20.55 -6.07 5.62
C ASP A 941 -19.89 -4.91 6.38
N ARG A 942 -19.14 -5.21 7.45
CA ARG A 942 -18.34 -4.27 8.23
C ARG A 942 -16.96 -4.85 8.49
N ILE A 943 -15.90 -4.06 8.27
CA ILE A 943 -14.49 -4.46 8.45
C ILE A 943 -14.20 -4.88 9.90
N LYS A 944 -15.01 -4.44 10.88
CA LYS A 944 -14.79 -4.72 12.30
C LYS A 944 -16.04 -5.25 12.99
N GLU A 945 -15.84 -6.33 13.75
CA GLU A 945 -16.87 -6.99 14.55
C GLU A 945 -17.24 -6.14 15.79
N LEU A 946 -18.45 -5.56 15.78
CA LEU A 946 -19.08 -4.93 16.95
C LEU A 946 -20.39 -5.65 17.26
N ILE A 947 -20.63 -6.04 18.51
CA ILE A 947 -21.86 -6.71 18.93
C ILE A 947 -22.95 -5.64 19.10
N LYS A 948 -24.07 -5.77 18.37
CA LYS A 948 -25.23 -4.89 18.54
C LYS A 948 -26.25 -5.54 19.49
N TYR A 949 -26.57 -4.89 20.61
CA TYR A 949 -27.56 -5.37 21.57
C TYR A 949 -28.62 -4.29 21.84
N LYS A 950 -29.90 -4.56 21.50
CA LYS A 950 -31.04 -3.64 21.67
C LYS A 950 -30.82 -2.22 21.11
N GLY A 951 -30.08 -2.10 20.00
CA GLY A 951 -29.76 -0.82 19.37
C GLY A 951 -28.49 -0.14 19.92
N PHE A 952 -27.81 -0.73 20.89
CA PHE A 952 -26.53 -0.25 21.41
C PHE A 952 -25.37 -1.03 20.78
N GLN A 953 -24.26 -0.34 20.50
CA GLN A 953 -23.02 -0.95 20.06
C GLN A 953 -22.18 -1.35 21.27
N VAL A 954 -21.74 -2.59 21.33
CA VAL A 954 -20.92 -3.14 22.40
C VAL A 954 -19.67 -3.76 21.80
N ALA A 955 -18.50 -3.29 22.22
CA ALA A 955 -17.24 -3.86 21.78
C ALA A 955 -16.98 -5.19 22.53
N PRO A 956 -16.65 -6.28 21.83
CA PRO A 956 -16.27 -7.55 22.47
C PRO A 956 -15.17 -7.37 23.53
N ALA A 957 -14.18 -6.52 23.24
CA ALA A 957 -13.09 -6.19 24.15
C ALA A 957 -13.55 -5.51 25.46
N GLU A 958 -14.63 -4.73 25.43
CA GLU A 958 -15.16 -4.06 26.63
C GLU A 958 -15.89 -5.06 27.54
N LEU A 959 -16.70 -5.94 26.96
CA LEU A 959 -17.34 -7.05 27.68
C LEU A 959 -16.30 -7.99 28.30
N ALA A 960 -15.26 -8.36 27.53
CA ALA A 960 -14.15 -9.16 28.02
C ALA A 960 -13.45 -8.45 29.20
N GLY A 961 -13.15 -7.15 29.04
CA GLY A 961 -12.55 -6.34 30.09
C GLY A 961 -13.40 -6.16 31.36
N ILE A 962 -14.73 -6.30 31.28
CA ILE A 962 -15.62 -6.33 32.45
C ILE A 962 -15.61 -7.72 33.10
N LEU A 963 -15.70 -8.79 32.31
CA LEU A 963 -15.66 -10.18 32.80
C LEU A 963 -14.35 -10.48 33.53
N LEU A 964 -13.22 -9.99 32.98
CA LEU A 964 -11.90 -10.09 33.59
C LEU A 964 -11.74 -9.35 34.93
N ARG A 965 -12.68 -8.47 35.31
CA ARG A 965 -12.68 -7.84 36.65
C ARG A 965 -13.21 -8.76 37.73
N HIS A 966 -13.87 -9.86 37.36
CA HIS A 966 -14.37 -10.83 38.33
C HIS A 966 -13.22 -11.77 38.74
N PRO A 967 -12.89 -11.90 40.04
CA PRO A 967 -11.71 -12.62 40.51
C PRO A 967 -11.72 -14.15 40.26
N SER A 968 -12.81 -14.68 39.70
CA SER A 968 -12.97 -16.08 39.31
C SER A 968 -12.87 -16.32 37.79
N VAL A 969 -12.63 -15.27 36.99
CA VAL A 969 -12.50 -15.35 35.53
C VAL A 969 -11.05 -15.12 35.16
N GLU A 970 -10.39 -16.16 34.65
CA GLU A 970 -8.96 -16.17 34.31
C GLU A 970 -8.69 -15.53 32.94
N ASP A 971 -9.55 -15.78 31.96
CA ASP A 971 -9.54 -15.14 30.65
C ASP A 971 -10.98 -15.03 30.11
N ALA A 972 -11.24 -14.13 29.16
CA ALA A 972 -12.56 -13.93 28.56
C ALA A 972 -12.49 -13.65 27.06
N ALA A 973 -13.04 -14.56 26.26
CA ALA A 973 -13.36 -14.31 24.85
C ALA A 973 -14.85 -13.99 24.72
N VAL A 974 -15.17 -12.94 23.97
CA VAL A 974 -16.56 -12.51 23.74
C VAL A 974 -16.86 -12.64 22.26
N VAL A 975 -17.82 -13.50 21.94
CA VAL A 975 -18.33 -13.69 20.57
C VAL A 975 -19.81 -13.34 20.54
N GLY A 976 -20.25 -12.70 19.46
CA GLY A 976 -21.67 -12.42 19.26
C GLY A 976 -22.41 -13.70 18.91
N LEU A 977 -23.33 -14.15 19.77
CA LEU A 977 -24.25 -15.24 19.44
C LEU A 977 -25.57 -14.66 18.90
N GLN A 978 -26.00 -15.15 17.74
CA GLN A 978 -27.26 -14.75 17.13
C GLN A 978 -28.42 -15.41 17.90
N PHE A 979 -29.09 -14.65 18.77
CA PHE A 979 -30.16 -15.18 19.61
C PHE A 979 -31.54 -14.84 19.03
N PHE A 980 -32.23 -15.84 18.47
CA PHE A 980 -33.68 -15.80 18.26
C PHE A 980 -34.34 -16.03 19.62
N GLN A 981 -35.12 -15.07 20.12
CA GLN A 981 -35.62 -15.14 21.49
C GLN A 981 -36.63 -16.29 21.67
N ALA A 982 -36.19 -17.39 22.30
CA ALA A 982 -37.05 -18.30 23.03
C ALA A 982 -36.92 -18.03 24.54
N ALA A 983 -38.04 -18.15 25.23
CA ALA A 983 -38.24 -17.80 26.64
C ALA A 983 -37.25 -18.48 27.62
N LYS A 984 -36.95 -17.76 28.72
CA LYS A 984 -36.43 -18.21 30.03
C LYS A 984 -35.50 -19.44 30.05
N ILE A 985 -34.32 -19.33 30.68
CA ILE A 985 -33.96 -20.05 31.94
C ILE A 985 -32.52 -19.73 32.40
N LYS A 986 -32.40 -19.74 33.74
CA LYS A 986 -31.28 -19.90 34.70
C LYS A 986 -29.84 -20.01 34.19
N ALA A 987 -28.99 -19.31 34.96
CA ALA A 987 -27.55 -19.47 35.05
C ALA A 987 -27.10 -20.94 35.12
N ALA A 988 -26.03 -21.23 34.39
CA ALA A 988 -25.05 -22.27 34.70
C ALA A 988 -23.81 -21.57 35.27
#